data_AF-A0A7D4YRI5-F1
#
_entry.id   AF-A0A7D4YRI5-F1
#
_cell.length_a   1.000
_cell.length_b   1.000
_cell.length_c   1.000
_cell.angle_alpha   90.00
_cell.angle_beta   90.00
_cell.angle_gamma   90.00
#
_symmetry.space_group_name_H-M   'P 1'
#
loop_
_entity.id
_entity.type
_entity.pdbx_description
1 polymer ?
#
loop_
_entity_poly.entity_id
_entity_poly.type
_entity_poly.pdbx_seq_one_letter_code
_entity_poly.pdbx_strand_id
1 'polypeptide(L)'
;MTTCDRTAPQPQTSPADSFAPSGRAKLCRALVHFVHENCGRSLVPRADVRHEGARASRRQRRRCGRGGRLAGATLAPAGGGVGTRRSAGLRVRRPAVTSGQASRCCCGHRSRFRSLRTRCCCGHRSRLRGQRSRYCCGRGSRHDTSRNQLNPIGETSTYHAPHSPTNAPYPEPSREPPSRRNDDVTDQHDRSTRVGVDIGGTFTDVVAVRDGEITVTKTPSTPDEPERGVLDGLDESETAADYTPQDVDFFSHGTTVATNAVLEGTWADTALVTTEGFRDALEIGRQDRPDIYDFDAEKAEPVVPRDHRFTVPERLDERGNVIRDLDEDAVREVAAEIDETGVSAVAVCLLFAFENPAHERRVAEILREEMPDVSVSRSSSVLPEIREYERGVTTALNAALAPVMADYVGDLEREVRDRGVEATVKIMQSNGGLIDADAARERPVNTLLSGPAAGVQGATHVADRAGYSDLVTMDMGGTSCDVSLVQDGEPVVSTDVAVGDYTVGVPMIDVHTVGAGGGSVAWVDAGGALRVGPRSAGADPGPICYGRGGERPTTTDAHYLLGRIDPAGFLPGDRDVGADEVRAAFAELGDELGMDPEETAQGVLDVANANMARALRVVSVERGHDPREFALVAFGGAGPLHAPTLAAELDVPTVLVPRTAGALSALGLLISDVGYDYSQSMVRPWDAVDPETVATAFAELRAEGDDELAAEDVPRENREFERVADLRYAGQSFDVSVPLPAGEVDADAIAEIERRFHERHEARYGHSDPEEPVELVTLRLHARGVVDSPETATVGADGTVDDAVAERREVSFDGDAHDAPIYDRDVLPAGGEFDGPAVVEGPESTVVLRPGQSAVVDPDGTLVVDTGVDR
;
A
#
# COMPACT_ATOMS: atom_id res chain seq x y z
N MET A 1 -3.81 -12.33 69.34
CA MET A 1 -3.22 -13.26 70.32
C MET A 1 -2.16 -14.05 69.57
N THR A 2 -0.85 -13.97 69.85
CA THR A 2 -0.13 -13.30 70.95
C THR A 2 1.24 -12.82 70.43
N THR A 3 1.83 -11.82 71.08
CA THR A 3 3.00 -11.04 70.62
C THR A 3 4.36 -11.52 71.16
N CYS A 4 5.44 -10.88 70.65
CA CYS A 4 6.80 -10.75 71.22
C CYS A 4 7.82 -11.88 71.01
N ASP A 5 9.15 -11.64 70.98
CA ASP A 5 9.97 -10.46 70.57
C ASP A 5 11.47 -10.89 70.52
N ARG A 6 12.31 -10.18 69.75
CA ARG A 6 13.81 -10.09 69.76
C ARG A 6 14.69 -11.27 70.23
N THR A 7 15.74 -11.57 69.44
CA THR A 7 17.14 -11.11 69.72
C THR A 7 18.15 -11.58 68.63
N ALA A 8 19.18 -10.76 68.38
CA ALA A 8 20.40 -11.12 67.62
C ALA A 8 21.63 -11.02 68.58
N PRO A 9 22.79 -11.65 68.27
CA PRO A 9 23.80 -10.99 67.43
C PRO A 9 24.68 -11.92 66.54
N GLN A 10 25.40 -11.31 65.59
CA GLN A 10 26.51 -11.89 64.81
C GLN A 10 27.89 -11.75 65.53
N PRO A 11 29.09 -12.09 64.98
CA PRO A 11 29.46 -12.76 63.70
C PRO A 11 30.49 -13.92 63.83
N GLN A 12 30.79 -14.66 62.73
CA GLN A 12 32.15 -15.12 62.37
C GLN A 12 32.30 -15.77 60.96
N THR A 13 33.18 -15.16 60.14
CA THR A 13 34.16 -15.70 59.15
C THR A 13 33.96 -17.02 58.35
N SER A 14 34.47 -16.97 57.11
CA SER A 14 34.58 -17.96 55.99
C SER A 14 35.55 -19.16 56.26
N PRO A 15 35.94 -20.07 55.30
CA PRO A 15 35.76 -20.08 53.82
C PRO A 15 35.60 -21.46 53.07
N ALA A 16 35.55 -21.35 51.73
CA ALA A 16 36.19 -22.19 50.69
C ALA A 16 35.61 -23.56 50.20
N ASP A 17 35.46 -23.60 48.87
CA ASP A 17 35.87 -24.64 47.88
C ASP A 17 35.35 -26.08 47.88
N SER A 18 34.61 -26.38 46.79
CA SER A 18 34.70 -27.54 45.88
C SER A 18 34.73 -28.98 46.42
N PHE A 19 33.93 -29.88 45.81
CA PHE A 19 34.40 -31.13 45.15
C PHE A 19 33.21 -31.99 44.64
N ALA A 20 33.37 -32.56 43.45
CA ALA A 20 32.56 -33.65 42.88
C ALA A 20 33.54 -34.76 42.41
N PRO A 21 33.16 -35.86 41.71
CA PRO A 21 31.99 -36.74 41.81
C PRO A 21 32.41 -38.26 41.91
N SER A 22 31.45 -39.19 41.97
CA SER A 22 31.64 -40.60 41.51
C SER A 22 30.28 -41.33 41.31
N GLY A 23 30.08 -42.26 40.37
CA GLY A 23 30.86 -42.63 39.18
C GLY A 23 30.47 -43.98 38.53
N ARG A 24 30.90 -44.20 37.27
CA ARG A 24 31.16 -45.51 36.59
C ARG A 24 29.98 -46.47 36.27
N ALA A 25 30.00 -47.29 35.20
CA ALA A 25 30.87 -47.41 34.01
C ALA A 25 30.33 -48.43 32.98
N LYS A 26 30.83 -48.35 31.71
CA LYS A 26 31.21 -49.42 30.73
C LYS A 26 30.95 -48.92 29.28
N LEU A 27 31.79 -49.13 28.27
CA LEU A 27 33.14 -49.72 28.19
C LEU A 27 33.93 -49.10 26.99
N CYS A 28 35.26 -49.15 27.02
CA CYS A 28 36.13 -48.45 26.06
C CYS A 28 36.49 -49.26 24.79
N ARG A 29 36.91 -48.56 23.73
CA ARG A 29 38.10 -48.93 22.95
C ARG A 29 38.80 -47.69 22.38
N ALA A 30 40.13 -47.70 22.29
CA ALA A 30 40.93 -46.48 22.24
C ALA A 30 42.15 -46.56 21.31
N LEU A 31 42.58 -45.37 20.86
CA LEU A 31 43.91 -44.91 20.38
C LEU A 31 44.70 -45.68 19.30
N VAL A 32 44.99 -44.91 18.23
CA VAL A 32 46.30 -44.67 17.58
C VAL A 32 47.13 -45.85 17.04
N HIS A 33 47.43 -45.77 15.73
CA HIS A 33 48.64 -46.33 15.11
C HIS A 33 49.19 -45.40 14.02
N PHE A 34 50.48 -45.56 13.70
CA PHE A 34 51.35 -44.58 13.03
C PHE A 34 52.06 -45.22 11.81
N VAL A 35 52.07 -44.61 10.62
CA VAL A 35 53.06 -44.82 9.52
C VAL A 35 53.20 -43.55 8.64
N HIS A 36 54.43 -43.32 8.16
CA HIS A 36 54.98 -42.32 7.21
C HIS A 36 54.25 -42.22 5.82
N GLU A 37 54.46 -41.21 4.95
CA GLU A 37 55.73 -40.58 4.50
C GLU A 37 55.72 -39.07 4.11
N ASN A 38 56.83 -38.41 4.48
CA ASN A 38 57.64 -37.41 3.74
C ASN A 38 57.12 -36.02 3.29
N CYS A 39 57.84 -35.01 3.82
CA CYS A 39 58.31 -33.75 3.18
C CYS A 39 57.28 -32.68 2.75
N GLY A 40 57.36 -31.42 3.24
CA GLY A 40 58.23 -30.86 4.29
C GLY A 40 58.38 -29.33 4.22
N ARG A 41 58.87 -28.73 5.33
CA ARG A 41 59.24 -27.31 5.55
C ARG A 41 58.06 -26.31 5.58
N SER A 42 58.05 -25.27 6.42
CA SER A 42 58.75 -25.01 7.70
C SER A 42 58.23 -23.72 8.36
N LEU A 43 57.85 -23.80 9.65
CA LEU A 43 58.08 -22.86 10.76
C LEU A 43 58.34 -21.36 10.42
N VAL A 44 57.53 -20.35 10.81
CA VAL A 44 57.15 -19.89 12.19
C VAL A 44 58.35 -19.26 12.96
N PRO A 45 58.24 -18.13 13.70
CA PRO A 45 57.59 -16.82 13.45
C PRO A 45 58.52 -15.62 13.87
N ARG A 46 58.04 -14.37 13.96
CA ARG A 46 58.18 -13.42 15.13
C ARG A 46 58.17 -11.91 14.78
N ALA A 47 57.36 -11.18 15.58
CA ALA A 47 57.61 -9.94 16.34
C ALA A 47 58.11 -8.64 15.66
N ASP A 48 57.37 -7.57 15.98
CA ASP A 48 57.77 -6.19 16.34
C ASP A 48 58.88 -5.46 15.57
N VAL A 49 58.56 -4.26 15.06
CA VAL A 49 58.97 -2.96 15.67
C VAL A 49 58.43 -1.76 14.88
N ARG A 50 57.65 -0.93 15.58
CA ARG A 50 57.45 0.54 15.56
C ARG A 50 57.69 1.44 14.31
N HIS A 51 56.87 2.51 14.35
CA HIS A 51 57.12 3.94 14.07
C HIS A 51 56.82 4.52 12.68
N GLU A 52 56.02 5.60 12.75
CA GLU A 52 55.98 6.79 11.86
C GLU A 52 55.51 6.57 10.40
N GLY A 53 54.76 7.46 9.77
CA GLY A 53 54.18 8.72 10.27
C GLY A 53 53.86 9.67 9.11
N ALA A 54 52.70 10.33 9.18
CA ALA A 54 52.33 11.56 8.46
C ALA A 54 52.22 11.58 6.91
N ARG A 55 50.99 11.90 6.48
CA ARG A 55 50.64 12.99 5.54
C ARG A 55 50.99 12.88 4.03
N ALA A 56 49.90 12.68 3.29
CA ALA A 56 49.31 13.68 2.39
C ALA A 56 49.74 13.80 0.90
N SER A 57 48.71 13.71 0.06
CA SER A 57 48.30 14.69 -0.96
C SER A 57 48.43 14.34 -2.46
N ARG A 58 47.26 14.46 -3.11
CA ARG A 58 46.97 15.18 -4.36
C ARG A 58 47.52 14.66 -5.71
N ARG A 59 46.51 14.48 -6.59
CA ARG A 59 46.34 15.00 -7.98
C ARG A 59 46.56 14.07 -9.18
N GLN A 60 45.44 13.86 -9.89
CA GLN A 60 45.24 14.12 -11.33
C GLN A 60 46.23 13.53 -12.35
N ARG A 61 45.72 12.68 -13.26
CA ARG A 61 45.55 12.96 -14.71
C ARG A 61 44.96 11.73 -15.44
N ARG A 62 43.78 11.86 -16.07
CA ARG A 62 43.54 12.16 -17.50
C ARG A 62 43.88 11.04 -18.51
N ARG A 63 42.80 10.51 -19.11
CA ARG A 63 42.58 10.18 -20.55
C ARG A 63 43.78 9.88 -21.45
N CYS A 64 43.77 8.68 -22.02
CA CYS A 64 43.96 8.32 -23.45
C CYS A 64 43.22 6.97 -23.65
N GLY A 65 42.77 6.52 -24.82
CA GLY A 65 42.82 7.05 -26.20
C GLY A 65 42.53 5.90 -27.17
N ARG A 66 41.63 6.08 -28.15
CA ARG A 66 41.12 5.03 -29.06
C ARG A 66 42.18 4.32 -29.93
N GLY A 67 41.89 3.09 -30.36
CA GLY A 67 42.06 2.69 -31.78
C GLY A 67 42.55 1.26 -32.08
N GLY A 68 41.85 0.54 -32.98
CA GLY A 68 42.38 -0.66 -33.66
C GLY A 68 41.33 -1.66 -34.17
N ARG A 69 40.97 -1.62 -35.46
CA ARG A 69 40.19 -2.67 -36.18
C ARG A 69 41.12 -3.49 -37.11
N LEU A 70 40.66 -4.70 -37.51
CA LEU A 70 40.87 -5.48 -38.77
C LEU A 70 40.82 -7.01 -38.41
N ALA A 71 39.88 -7.85 -38.84
CA ALA A 71 39.56 -8.37 -40.19
C ALA A 71 40.73 -9.15 -40.86
N GLY A 72 40.60 -10.38 -41.41
CA GLY A 72 39.49 -11.36 -41.48
C GLY A 72 39.79 -12.51 -42.49
N ALA A 73 38.94 -13.56 -42.56
CA ALA A 73 38.84 -14.61 -43.63
C ALA A 73 40.02 -15.64 -43.76
N THR A 74 39.91 -16.89 -44.29
CA THR A 74 38.82 -17.65 -44.97
C THR A 74 39.08 -19.20 -45.02
N LEU A 75 38.01 -19.99 -45.30
CA LEU A 75 37.93 -21.27 -46.06
C LEU A 75 38.33 -22.66 -45.48
N ALA A 76 37.52 -23.67 -45.87
CA ALA A 76 37.61 -25.13 -45.65
C ALA A 76 38.24 -25.85 -46.91
N PRO A 77 38.17 -27.20 -47.21
CA PRO A 77 37.22 -28.25 -46.75
C PRO A 77 37.70 -29.76 -46.66
N ALA A 78 36.76 -30.62 -46.22
CA ALA A 78 36.44 -32.01 -46.68
C ALA A 78 37.31 -33.27 -46.39
N GLY A 79 36.61 -34.37 -46.03
CA GLY A 79 37.02 -35.79 -46.05
C GLY A 79 36.75 -36.55 -44.74
N GLY A 80 36.26 -37.80 -44.66
CA GLY A 80 35.68 -38.69 -45.69
C GLY A 80 35.81 -40.20 -45.37
N GLY A 81 34.74 -40.86 -44.88
CA GLY A 81 34.44 -42.27 -45.23
C GLY A 81 34.76 -43.45 -44.26
N VAL A 82 33.68 -44.18 -43.91
CA VAL A 82 33.55 -45.66 -43.76
C VAL A 82 34.13 -46.40 -42.53
N GLY A 83 33.24 -47.09 -41.79
CA GLY A 83 33.57 -48.17 -40.85
C GLY A 83 32.34 -48.94 -40.33
N THR A 84 32.04 -50.12 -40.88
CA THR A 84 30.85 -50.94 -40.51
C THR A 84 31.16 -52.06 -39.51
N ARG A 85 30.23 -52.38 -38.58
CA ARG A 85 29.76 -53.77 -38.30
C ARG A 85 28.54 -53.85 -37.35
N ARG A 86 27.75 -54.91 -37.53
CA ARG A 86 26.56 -55.35 -36.74
C ARG A 86 27.03 -56.06 -35.43
N SER A 87 26.23 -56.45 -34.43
CA SER A 87 24.85 -57.01 -34.46
C SER A 87 24.21 -57.13 -33.06
N ALA A 88 22.92 -57.50 -33.03
CA ALA A 88 22.07 -57.93 -31.90
C ALA A 88 21.52 -56.82 -30.97
N GLY A 89 20.23 -56.70 -30.67
CA GLY A 89 19.03 -57.32 -31.27
C GLY A 89 18.14 -58.10 -30.31
N LEU A 90 17.04 -57.49 -29.86
CA LEU A 90 15.85 -58.19 -29.35
C LEU A 90 14.58 -57.31 -29.51
N ARG A 91 13.44 -57.95 -29.80
CA ARG A 91 12.14 -57.31 -30.12
C ARG A 91 11.04 -57.87 -29.21
N VAL A 92 10.10 -57.03 -28.77
CA VAL A 92 8.67 -57.38 -28.55
C VAL A 92 7.82 -56.13 -28.85
N ARG A 93 7.27 -55.98 -30.07
CA ARG A 93 5.85 -56.21 -30.46
C ARG A 93 4.78 -55.39 -29.71
N ARG A 94 4.29 -54.32 -30.38
CA ARG A 94 2.90 -53.84 -30.32
C ARG A 94 1.96 -54.80 -31.09
N PRO A 95 0.63 -54.68 -30.89
CA PRO A 95 -0.33 -54.65 -31.98
C PRO A 95 -1.06 -53.29 -32.06
N ALA A 96 -1.61 -52.96 -33.23
CA ALA A 96 -2.43 -51.78 -33.45
C ALA A 96 -3.60 -52.13 -34.38
N VAL A 97 -4.82 -51.66 -34.08
CA VAL A 97 -6.02 -51.79 -34.92
C VAL A 97 -6.93 -50.54 -34.74
N THR A 98 -6.71 -49.56 -35.61
CA THR A 98 -7.68 -48.80 -36.45
C THR A 98 -8.99 -48.21 -35.87
N SER A 99 -9.07 -46.86 -35.91
CA SER A 99 -10.11 -45.98 -36.51
C SER A 99 -11.61 -46.37 -36.51
N GLY A 100 -12.50 -45.44 -36.10
CA GLY A 100 -13.93 -45.48 -36.46
C GLY A 100 -14.86 -44.43 -35.83
N GLN A 101 -14.99 -43.26 -36.48
CA GLN A 101 -16.19 -42.39 -36.57
C GLN A 101 -17.16 -42.15 -35.37
N ALA A 102 -17.20 -40.86 -34.94
CA ALA A 102 -18.36 -39.96 -35.02
C ALA A 102 -19.59 -40.06 -34.06
N SER A 103 -19.88 -38.89 -33.46
CA SER A 103 -21.21 -38.29 -33.21
C SER A 103 -21.95 -38.48 -31.87
N ARG A 104 -22.54 -37.34 -31.42
CA ARG A 104 -23.73 -37.13 -30.54
C ARG A 104 -23.55 -36.89 -29.04
N CYS A 105 -23.52 -35.60 -28.70
CA CYS A 105 -24.43 -34.90 -27.77
C CYS A 105 -25.60 -35.72 -27.16
N CYS A 106 -25.74 -35.67 -25.82
CA CYS A 106 -27.04 -35.53 -25.11
C CYS A 106 -26.87 -35.29 -23.58
N CYS A 107 -27.35 -34.12 -23.13
CA CYS A 107 -28.20 -33.87 -21.96
C CYS A 107 -28.14 -34.80 -20.72
N GLY A 108 -27.58 -34.28 -19.62
CA GLY A 108 -28.18 -34.18 -18.27
C GLY A 108 -28.78 -35.38 -17.51
N HIS A 109 -28.37 -35.57 -16.24
CA HIS A 109 -29.33 -35.84 -15.15
C HIS A 109 -28.78 -35.55 -13.73
N ARG A 110 -29.60 -34.90 -12.89
CA ARG A 110 -29.42 -34.80 -11.43
C ARG A 110 -29.77 -36.13 -10.73
N SER A 111 -28.99 -36.58 -9.72
CA SER A 111 -29.56 -37.35 -8.58
C SER A 111 -28.67 -37.47 -7.31
N ARG A 112 -29.14 -36.82 -6.24
CA ARG A 112 -29.04 -37.10 -4.79
C ARG A 112 -28.42 -38.43 -4.28
N PHE A 113 -27.57 -38.33 -3.25
CA PHE A 113 -27.42 -39.24 -2.10
C PHE A 113 -27.14 -38.35 -0.87
N ARG A 114 -27.89 -38.27 0.24
CA ARG A 114 -28.65 -39.18 1.14
C ARG A 114 -27.81 -39.83 2.25
N SER A 115 -28.03 -39.29 3.46
CA SER A 115 -27.48 -39.62 4.79
C SER A 115 -27.58 -41.08 5.26
N LEU A 116 -26.68 -41.49 6.15
CA LEU A 116 -26.85 -42.63 7.06
C LEU A 116 -26.57 -42.25 8.54
N ARG A 117 -27.54 -42.54 9.42
CA ARG A 117 -27.36 -42.70 10.88
C ARG A 117 -26.74 -44.10 11.15
N THR A 118 -26.29 -44.55 12.32
CA THR A 118 -26.58 -44.24 13.74
C THR A 118 -25.60 -45.03 14.62
N ARG A 119 -25.32 -44.61 15.87
CA ARG A 119 -25.33 -45.50 17.06
C ARG A 119 -25.36 -44.70 18.37
N CYS A 120 -25.67 -45.38 19.48
CA CYS A 120 -26.23 -44.82 20.72
C CYS A 120 -25.56 -45.45 21.95
N CYS A 121 -25.46 -44.71 23.08
CA CYS A 121 -25.47 -45.30 24.44
C CYS A 121 -25.73 -44.28 25.58
N CYS A 122 -26.97 -44.31 26.11
CA CYS A 122 -27.35 -44.36 27.54
C CYS A 122 -26.57 -43.58 28.65
N GLY A 123 -27.28 -42.69 29.38
CA GLY A 123 -26.87 -42.19 30.72
C GLY A 123 -27.96 -41.35 31.43
N HIS A 124 -28.49 -41.80 32.57
CA HIS A 124 -29.64 -41.19 33.28
C HIS A 124 -29.24 -40.42 34.55
N ARG A 125 -29.87 -39.25 34.85
CA ARG A 125 -30.57 -38.96 36.15
C ARG A 125 -31.26 -37.58 36.27
N SER A 126 -32.58 -37.64 36.57
CA SER A 126 -33.41 -36.82 37.49
C SER A 126 -33.18 -35.30 37.67
N ARG A 127 -34.09 -34.39 37.26
CA ARG A 127 -35.50 -34.08 37.72
C ARG A 127 -35.62 -33.16 38.97
N LEU A 128 -36.19 -31.96 38.78
CA LEU A 128 -37.21 -31.22 39.61
C LEU A 128 -37.47 -29.84 38.91
N ARG A 129 -38.58 -29.60 38.20
CA ARG A 129 -39.86 -28.96 38.63
C ARG A 129 -39.73 -27.80 39.64
N GLY A 130 -40.24 -26.57 39.39
CA GLY A 130 -40.86 -25.98 38.18
C GLY A 130 -41.78 -24.77 38.46
N GLN A 131 -42.49 -24.27 37.41
CA GLN A 131 -43.48 -23.16 37.37
C GLN A 131 -42.90 -21.73 37.45
N ARG A 132 -43.33 -20.72 36.65
CA ARG A 132 -44.59 -20.54 35.87
C ARG A 132 -44.45 -19.45 34.76
N SER A 133 -45.09 -19.67 33.58
CA SER A 133 -46.00 -18.72 32.86
C SER A 133 -45.42 -17.37 32.33
N ARG A 134 -45.64 -16.87 31.08
CA ARG A 134 -46.66 -17.11 30.00
C ARG A 134 -46.19 -16.44 28.66
N TYR A 135 -46.49 -17.04 27.49
CA TYR A 135 -47.08 -16.46 26.23
C TYR A 135 -46.66 -15.04 25.72
N CYS A 136 -46.48 -14.71 24.42
CA CYS A 136 -46.66 -15.44 23.13
C CYS A 136 -46.17 -14.60 21.90
N CYS A 137 -45.96 -15.25 20.74
CA CYS A 137 -45.89 -14.69 19.35
C CYS A 137 -44.69 -13.76 18.99
N GLY A 138 -44.21 -13.66 17.74
CA GLY A 138 -44.48 -14.43 16.51
C GLY A 138 -45.19 -13.67 15.36
N ARG A 139 -44.56 -13.63 14.17
CA ARG A 139 -44.91 -12.88 12.92
C ARG A 139 -44.47 -11.41 12.94
N GLY A 140 -44.22 -10.74 11.81
CA GLY A 140 -44.26 -11.16 10.40
C GLY A 140 -44.20 -9.94 9.45
N SER A 141 -43.88 -10.16 8.18
CA SER A 141 -43.39 -9.12 7.25
C SER A 141 -44.45 -8.32 6.47
N ARG A 142 -43.96 -7.24 5.83
CA ARG A 142 -44.52 -6.37 4.76
C ARG A 142 -45.11 -5.02 5.18
N HIS A 143 -44.63 -3.96 4.54
CA HIS A 143 -45.31 -2.68 4.39
C HIS A 143 -45.23 -2.19 2.93
N ASP A 144 -46.32 -1.58 2.47
CA ASP A 144 -46.40 -0.73 1.28
C ASP A 144 -47.58 0.26 1.45
N THR A 145 -47.53 1.39 0.74
CA THR A 145 -48.59 2.40 0.48
C THR A 145 -49.11 3.33 1.61
N SER A 146 -48.56 4.54 1.60
CA SER A 146 -49.29 5.79 1.26
C SER A 146 -50.04 6.69 2.28
N ARG A 147 -49.72 7.99 2.17
CA ARG A 147 -50.57 9.21 2.16
C ARG A 147 -51.36 9.70 3.41
N ASN A 148 -50.78 10.78 4.00
CA ASN A 148 -51.28 12.18 3.93
C ASN A 148 -52.27 12.74 5.00
N GLN A 149 -52.04 14.04 5.34
CA GLN A 149 -52.91 15.08 5.95
C GLN A 149 -52.79 15.50 7.45
N LEU A 150 -52.14 16.66 7.64
CA LEU A 150 -52.61 17.91 8.30
C LEU A 150 -53.22 17.91 9.73
N ASN A 151 -52.49 18.46 10.71
CA ASN A 151 -52.73 19.77 11.37
C ASN A 151 -51.95 19.95 12.70
N PRO A 152 -51.56 21.19 13.05
CA PRO A 152 -51.68 21.65 14.45
C PRO A 152 -52.27 23.08 14.60
N ILE A 153 -53.01 23.32 15.69
CA ILE A 153 -53.49 24.66 16.12
C ILE A 153 -53.47 24.74 17.67
N GLY A 154 -53.06 25.89 18.23
CA GLY A 154 -53.18 26.26 19.65
C GLY A 154 -51.99 27.10 20.15
N GLU A 155 -51.95 28.43 19.94
CA GLU A 155 -52.45 29.50 20.84
C GLU A 155 -51.59 29.65 22.14
N THR A 156 -50.87 30.75 22.44
CA THR A 156 -51.28 32.17 22.71
C THR A 156 -50.03 33.01 23.11
N SER A 157 -49.96 34.36 23.22
CA SER A 157 -50.81 35.53 22.85
C SER A 157 -50.07 36.89 23.06
N THR A 158 -50.17 37.85 22.10
CA THR A 158 -50.14 39.34 22.26
C THR A 158 -48.88 40.09 22.76
N TYR A 159 -48.56 41.37 22.41
CA TYR A 159 -49.41 42.56 22.13
C TYR A 159 -48.71 43.72 21.32
N HIS A 160 -49.49 44.39 20.44
CA HIS A 160 -49.44 45.80 19.93
C HIS A 160 -48.32 46.44 19.05
N ALA A 161 -48.80 47.30 18.13
CA ALA A 161 -48.15 48.23 17.18
C ALA A 161 -48.75 49.66 17.40
N PRO A 162 -48.87 50.67 16.47
CA PRO A 162 -48.45 50.81 15.05
C PRO A 162 -47.93 52.22 14.59
N HIS A 163 -47.60 52.39 13.30
CA HIS A 163 -48.13 53.42 12.35
C HIS A 163 -47.20 53.82 11.16
N SER A 164 -47.78 53.97 9.96
CA SER A 164 -47.26 54.71 8.77
C SER A 164 -48.30 55.80 8.38
N PRO A 165 -48.08 56.76 7.44
CA PRO A 165 -48.41 56.49 6.00
C PRO A 165 -47.87 57.47 4.89
N THR A 166 -48.30 57.22 3.61
CA THR A 166 -48.46 58.15 2.44
C THR A 166 -47.22 58.72 1.70
N ASN A 167 -47.21 59.05 0.38
CA ASN A 167 -48.12 58.84 -0.79
C ASN A 167 -47.36 59.11 -2.14
N ALA A 168 -47.85 58.57 -3.27
CA ALA A 168 -47.42 58.92 -4.66
C ALA A 168 -48.40 59.91 -5.34
N PRO A 169 -48.06 60.61 -6.47
CA PRO A 169 -48.58 60.19 -7.81
C PRO A 169 -47.89 60.69 -9.15
N TYR A 170 -47.86 59.81 -10.18
CA TYR A 170 -48.14 60.05 -11.64
C TYR A 170 -47.18 60.89 -12.59
N PRO A 171 -47.25 60.79 -13.97
CA PRO A 171 -46.05 60.41 -14.78
C PRO A 171 -45.76 61.15 -16.13
N GLU A 172 -44.60 60.81 -16.76
CA GLU A 172 -44.25 60.77 -18.23
C GLU A 172 -44.25 62.09 -19.08
N PRO A 173 -43.54 62.23 -20.25
CA PRO A 173 -42.60 61.31 -20.94
C PRO A 173 -41.27 61.90 -21.53
N SER A 174 -40.41 60.99 -22.04
CA SER A 174 -39.65 61.07 -23.34
C SER A 174 -38.11 61.33 -23.44
N ARG A 175 -37.49 60.50 -24.32
CA ARG A 175 -36.24 60.62 -25.13
C ARG A 175 -34.87 60.15 -24.59
N GLU A 176 -34.38 59.08 -25.25
CA GLU A 176 -33.01 58.63 -25.59
C GLU A 176 -31.80 58.98 -24.68
N PRO A 177 -31.06 57.97 -24.17
CA PRO A 177 -29.73 58.17 -23.60
C PRO A 177 -28.63 58.13 -24.67
N PRO A 178 -27.58 58.97 -24.58
CA PRO A 178 -26.42 58.90 -25.46
C PRO A 178 -25.42 57.83 -24.99
N SER A 179 -24.69 57.27 -25.96
CA SER A 179 -23.61 56.28 -25.76
C SER A 179 -22.58 56.71 -24.70
N ARG A 180 -22.29 55.81 -23.75
CA ARG A 180 -21.02 55.77 -23.02
C ARG A 180 -20.28 54.48 -23.37
N ARG A 181 -18.96 54.55 -23.33
CA ARG A 181 -18.05 53.55 -23.88
C ARG A 181 -18.07 52.27 -23.03
N ASN A 182 -17.86 51.14 -23.69
CA ASN A 182 -17.26 49.97 -23.05
C ASN A 182 -15.86 50.39 -22.58
N ASP A 183 -15.61 50.27 -21.29
CA ASP A 183 -14.29 49.88 -20.80
C ASP A 183 -14.51 48.45 -20.27
N ASP A 184 -13.72 47.49 -20.74
CA ASP A 184 -13.86 46.08 -20.37
C ASP A 184 -13.70 45.89 -18.86
N VAL A 185 -14.71 45.31 -18.23
CA VAL A 185 -14.53 44.53 -16.99
C VAL A 185 -14.61 43.08 -17.42
N THR A 186 -13.53 42.60 -18.04
CA THR A 186 -13.27 41.17 -18.17
C THR A 186 -13.00 40.64 -16.77
N ASP A 187 -14.06 40.08 -16.21
CA ASP A 187 -14.05 38.86 -15.39
C ASP A 187 -12.64 38.37 -15.01
N GLN A 188 -12.15 38.84 -13.86
CA GLN A 188 -11.03 38.19 -13.18
C GLN A 188 -11.61 37.01 -12.41
N HIS A 189 -11.80 35.88 -13.10
CA HIS A 189 -11.75 34.60 -12.41
C HIS A 189 -10.37 34.50 -11.77
N ASP A 190 -10.36 34.19 -10.47
CA ASP A 190 -9.14 33.86 -9.73
C ASP A 190 -8.59 32.57 -10.36
N ARG A 191 -7.41 32.63 -10.97
CA ARG A 191 -6.86 31.50 -11.76
C ARG A 191 -6.20 30.47 -10.85
N SER A 192 -7.02 29.84 -10.03
CA SER A 192 -6.64 28.69 -9.21
C SER A 192 -6.16 27.53 -10.09
N THR A 193 -4.97 27.02 -9.78
CA THR A 193 -4.39 25.83 -10.38
C THR A 193 -3.97 24.87 -9.28
N ARG A 194 -4.50 23.65 -9.30
CA ARG A 194 -4.05 22.58 -8.40
C ARG A 194 -3.05 21.68 -9.11
N VAL A 195 -1.96 21.32 -8.44
CA VAL A 195 -0.94 20.40 -8.99
C VAL A 195 -0.65 19.24 -8.04
N GLY A 196 -0.80 18.02 -8.55
CA GLY A 196 -0.48 16.77 -7.89
C GLY A 196 0.69 16.08 -8.59
N VAL A 197 1.71 15.67 -7.86
CA VAL A 197 2.90 15.00 -8.41
C VAL A 197 3.19 13.69 -7.68
N ASP A 198 3.17 12.56 -8.38
CA ASP A 198 3.53 11.24 -7.82
C ASP A 198 4.82 10.69 -8.46
N ILE A 199 5.79 10.27 -7.64
CA ILE A 199 7.04 9.66 -8.13
C ILE A 199 6.92 8.14 -8.11
N GLY A 200 6.56 7.58 -9.27
CA GLY A 200 6.69 6.15 -9.54
C GLY A 200 8.13 5.72 -9.81
N GLY A 201 8.38 4.41 -9.81
CA GLY A 201 9.70 3.82 -10.06
C GLY A 201 10.17 3.83 -11.54
N THR A 202 9.51 4.58 -12.42
CA THR A 202 9.89 4.68 -13.86
C THR A 202 9.57 6.05 -14.44
N PHE A 203 8.41 6.60 -14.08
CA PHE A 203 7.99 7.95 -14.44
C PHE A 203 7.53 8.70 -13.19
N THR A 204 7.71 10.02 -13.23
CA THR A 204 7.01 10.96 -12.37
C THR A 204 5.75 11.41 -13.10
N ASP A 205 4.61 11.28 -12.43
CA ASP A 205 3.30 11.62 -12.96
C ASP A 205 2.82 12.93 -12.37
N VAL A 206 2.48 13.89 -13.23
CA VAL A 206 2.01 15.22 -12.85
C VAL A 206 0.60 15.44 -13.40
N VAL A 207 -0.33 15.80 -12.52
CA VAL A 207 -1.69 16.20 -12.86
C VAL A 207 -1.86 17.66 -12.46
N ALA A 208 -2.17 18.51 -13.42
CA ALA A 208 -2.60 19.88 -13.19
C ALA A 208 -4.11 19.99 -13.47
N VAL A 209 -4.87 20.60 -12.56
CA VAL A 209 -6.29 20.92 -12.77
C VAL A 209 -6.47 22.43 -12.68
N ARG A 210 -7.03 23.01 -13.73
CA ARG A 210 -7.24 24.45 -13.87
C ARG A 210 -8.47 24.74 -14.71
N ASP A 211 -9.33 25.66 -14.24
CA ASP A 211 -10.57 26.04 -14.93
C ASP A 211 -11.47 24.82 -15.29
N GLY A 212 -11.31 23.71 -14.55
CA GLY A 212 -11.96 22.41 -14.78
C GLY A 212 -11.24 21.46 -15.76
N GLU A 213 -10.25 21.94 -16.51
CA GLU A 213 -9.46 21.12 -17.43
C GLU A 213 -8.39 20.33 -16.66
N ILE A 214 -8.32 19.01 -16.91
CA ILE A 214 -7.29 18.13 -16.36
C ILE A 214 -6.21 17.93 -17.41
N THR A 215 -4.98 18.31 -17.08
CA THR A 215 -3.79 18.10 -17.91
C THR A 215 -2.85 17.13 -17.21
N VAL A 216 -2.46 16.07 -17.93
CA VAL A 216 -1.50 15.07 -17.44
C VAL A 216 -0.16 15.24 -18.15
N THR A 217 0.93 15.17 -17.40
CA THR A 217 2.31 15.26 -17.87
C THR A 217 3.13 14.15 -17.22
N LYS A 218 4.02 13.50 -17.97
CA LYS A 218 4.73 12.29 -17.54
C LYS A 218 6.21 12.38 -17.89
N THR A 219 7.05 12.67 -16.90
CA THR A 219 8.51 12.78 -17.06
C THR A 219 9.22 11.52 -16.58
N PRO A 220 10.43 11.18 -17.07
CA PRO A 220 11.21 10.08 -16.53
C PRO A 220 11.63 10.34 -15.08
N SER A 221 11.49 9.36 -14.19
CA SER A 221 11.97 9.50 -12.81
C SER A 221 13.50 9.67 -12.77
N THR A 222 14.01 10.38 -11.78
CA THR A 222 15.44 10.61 -11.53
C THR A 222 15.88 10.02 -10.18
N PRO A 223 16.08 8.69 -10.05
CA PRO A 223 16.26 8.05 -8.73
C PRO A 223 17.43 8.58 -7.89
N ASP A 224 18.51 9.06 -8.50
CA ASP A 224 19.66 9.65 -7.82
C ASP A 224 19.39 11.07 -7.26
N GLU A 225 18.39 11.78 -7.81
CA GLU A 225 18.05 13.19 -7.57
C GLU A 225 16.52 13.36 -7.74
N PRO A 226 15.68 12.72 -6.89
CA PRO A 226 14.23 12.56 -7.12
C PRO A 226 13.44 13.88 -7.13
N GLU A 227 13.91 14.88 -6.39
CA GLU A 227 13.38 16.24 -6.38
C GLU A 227 13.41 16.87 -7.79
N ARG A 228 14.45 16.60 -8.58
CA ARG A 228 14.52 17.09 -9.98
C ARG A 228 13.46 16.49 -10.88
N GLY A 229 13.06 15.25 -10.67
CA GLY A 229 11.99 14.62 -11.44
C GLY A 229 10.64 15.33 -11.23
N VAL A 230 10.40 15.85 -10.02
CA VAL A 230 9.25 16.72 -9.71
C VAL A 230 9.41 18.06 -10.43
N LEU A 231 10.58 18.68 -10.35
CA LEU A 231 10.82 19.99 -10.97
C LEU A 231 10.71 19.97 -12.50
N ASP A 232 11.28 18.95 -13.15
CA ASP A 232 11.19 18.75 -14.60
C ASP A 232 9.73 18.48 -15.01
N GLY A 233 8.98 17.72 -14.19
CA GLY A 233 7.54 17.51 -14.36
C GLY A 233 6.73 18.81 -14.25
N LEU A 234 7.09 19.69 -13.32
CA LEU A 234 6.48 21.01 -13.15
C LEU A 234 6.75 21.95 -14.33
N ASP A 235 7.98 21.98 -14.86
CA ASP A 235 8.32 22.78 -16.05
C ASP A 235 7.49 22.35 -17.28
N GLU A 236 7.28 21.05 -17.45
CA GLU A 236 6.43 20.52 -18.52
C GLU A 236 4.95 20.79 -18.28
N SER A 237 4.43 20.68 -17.04
CA SER A 237 3.02 20.95 -16.74
C SER A 237 2.65 22.44 -16.79
N GLU A 238 3.55 23.35 -16.37
CA GLU A 238 3.40 24.81 -16.58
C GLU A 238 3.16 25.12 -18.07
N THR A 239 3.93 24.47 -18.95
CA THR A 239 3.81 24.64 -20.40
C THR A 239 2.55 23.99 -20.97
N ALA A 240 2.17 22.81 -20.46
CA ALA A 240 1.03 22.05 -20.97
C ALA A 240 -0.33 22.62 -20.54
N ALA A 241 -0.44 23.18 -19.33
CA ALA A 241 -1.66 23.77 -18.76
C ALA A 241 -1.64 25.32 -18.70
N ASP A 242 -0.70 25.96 -19.42
CA ASP A 242 -0.59 27.43 -19.64
C ASP A 242 -0.57 28.28 -18.35
N TYR A 243 -0.13 27.72 -17.21
CA TYR A 243 -0.13 28.39 -15.90
C TYR A 243 1.26 28.88 -15.52
N THR A 244 1.33 29.77 -14.53
CA THR A 244 2.57 30.23 -13.90
C THR A 244 2.67 29.75 -12.45
N PRO A 245 3.86 29.61 -11.84
CA PRO A 245 3.99 29.14 -10.46
C PRO A 245 3.13 29.91 -9.44
N GLN A 246 2.84 31.18 -9.70
CA GLN A 246 1.99 32.03 -8.85
C GLN A 246 0.49 31.74 -8.95
N ASP A 247 0.05 31.01 -9.98
CA ASP A 247 -1.34 30.54 -10.15
C ASP A 247 -1.60 29.24 -9.35
N VAL A 248 -0.55 28.62 -8.77
CA VAL A 248 -0.67 27.37 -8.00
C VAL A 248 -1.09 27.65 -6.56
N ASP A 249 -2.33 27.29 -6.20
CA ASP A 249 -2.91 27.47 -4.87
C ASP A 249 -2.94 26.18 -4.02
N PHE A 250 -2.80 25.02 -4.66
CA PHE A 250 -2.71 23.71 -4.02
C PHE A 250 -1.60 22.88 -4.66
N PHE A 251 -0.62 22.46 -3.87
CA PHE A 251 0.47 21.58 -4.30
C PHE A 251 0.55 20.34 -3.40
N SER A 252 0.47 19.16 -4.00
CA SER A 252 0.43 17.88 -3.29
C SER A 252 1.35 16.85 -3.95
N HIS A 253 1.96 16.00 -3.12
CA HIS A 253 3.08 15.17 -3.55
C HIS A 253 3.08 13.75 -2.97
N GLY A 254 3.14 12.75 -3.84
CA GLY A 254 3.33 11.33 -3.52
C GLY A 254 4.78 10.92 -3.78
N THR A 255 5.37 10.16 -2.85
CA THR A 255 6.80 9.83 -2.92
C THR A 255 7.12 8.40 -2.52
N THR A 256 7.91 7.74 -3.37
CA THR A 256 8.46 6.41 -3.09
C THR A 256 9.79 6.46 -2.32
N VAL A 257 10.36 7.63 -2.01
CA VAL A 257 11.68 7.77 -1.36
C VAL A 257 11.79 6.99 -0.05
N ALA A 258 10.85 7.18 0.89
CA ALA A 258 10.84 6.44 2.15
C ALA A 258 10.68 4.92 1.94
N THR A 259 9.84 4.52 0.98
CA THR A 259 9.58 3.11 0.66
C THR A 259 10.82 2.44 0.07
N ASN A 260 11.48 3.09 -0.90
CA ASN A 260 12.70 2.60 -1.52
C ASN A 260 13.85 2.52 -0.51
N ALA A 261 13.97 3.49 0.40
CA ALA A 261 14.94 3.42 1.50
C ALA A 261 14.76 2.16 2.36
N VAL A 262 13.52 1.75 2.64
CA VAL A 262 13.22 0.49 3.36
C VAL A 262 13.50 -0.74 2.49
N LEU A 263 13.13 -0.75 1.21
CA LEU A 263 13.31 -1.91 0.33
C LEU A 263 14.78 -2.17 -0.06
N GLU A 264 15.59 -1.11 -0.14
CA GLU A 264 17.00 -1.19 -0.55
C GLU A 264 17.98 -1.24 0.65
N GLY A 265 17.51 -0.97 1.87
CA GLY A 265 18.36 -0.84 3.05
C GLY A 265 19.19 0.44 3.06
N THR A 266 18.70 1.51 2.41
CA THR A 266 19.41 2.78 2.18
C THR A 266 18.90 3.89 3.12
N TRP A 267 18.72 3.55 4.39
CA TRP A 267 18.34 4.48 5.47
C TRP A 267 19.54 4.97 6.30
N ALA A 268 19.29 5.90 7.22
CA ALA A 268 20.32 6.51 8.07
C ALA A 268 20.86 5.55 9.16
N ASP A 269 22.18 5.57 9.39
CA ASP A 269 22.80 4.88 10.53
C ASP A 269 22.15 5.37 11.84
N THR A 270 21.54 4.43 12.56
CA THR A 270 20.62 4.70 13.69
C THR A 270 21.04 3.95 14.94
N ALA A 271 20.84 4.56 16.11
CA ALA A 271 20.92 3.91 17.42
C ALA A 271 19.53 3.73 18.07
N LEU A 272 19.42 2.77 18.98
CA LEU A 272 18.18 2.47 19.71
C LEU A 272 18.42 2.53 21.22
N VAL A 273 17.64 3.34 21.94
CA VAL A 273 17.64 3.41 23.41
C VAL A 273 16.39 2.71 23.95
N THR A 274 16.60 1.74 24.84
CA THR A 274 15.52 0.94 25.48
C THR A 274 15.62 0.93 27.00
N THR A 275 14.56 0.48 27.67
CA THR A 275 14.57 0.17 29.11
C THR A 275 15.66 -0.87 29.44
N GLU A 276 16.38 -0.70 30.56
CA GLU A 276 17.37 -1.67 31.05
C GLU A 276 16.81 -3.12 31.07
N GLY A 277 17.53 -4.03 30.39
CA GLY A 277 17.13 -5.42 30.19
C GLY A 277 16.38 -5.72 28.88
N PHE A 278 16.03 -4.70 28.07
CA PHE A 278 15.24 -4.86 26.83
C PHE A 278 16.01 -4.58 25.53
N ARG A 279 17.35 -4.46 25.61
CA ARG A 279 18.27 -4.24 24.47
C ARG A 279 18.01 -5.14 23.25
N ASP A 280 17.59 -6.37 23.49
CA ASP A 280 17.42 -7.41 22.47
C ASP A 280 15.97 -7.60 22.00
N ALA A 281 15.03 -6.77 22.43
CA ALA A 281 13.62 -6.89 22.03
C ALA A 281 13.43 -6.88 20.50
N LEU A 282 14.15 -5.98 19.80
CA LEU A 282 14.11 -5.85 18.34
C LEU A 282 14.66 -7.11 17.61
N GLU A 283 15.64 -7.79 18.20
CA GLU A 283 16.27 -9.01 17.65
C GLU A 283 15.38 -10.25 17.83
N ILE A 284 14.83 -10.39 19.03
CA ILE A 284 14.02 -11.54 19.43
C ILE A 284 12.71 -11.52 18.63
N GLY A 285 12.13 -10.33 18.47
CA GLY A 285 10.82 -10.12 17.87
C GLY A 285 9.75 -10.94 18.57
N ARG A 286 8.73 -11.34 17.82
CA ARG A 286 7.66 -12.23 18.30
C ARG A 286 8.03 -13.73 18.29
N GLN A 287 9.26 -14.07 17.89
CA GLN A 287 9.77 -15.43 17.68
C GLN A 287 9.06 -16.22 16.56
N ASP A 288 8.26 -15.54 15.74
CA ASP A 288 7.66 -16.12 14.55
C ASP A 288 8.72 -16.53 13.51
N ARG A 289 8.31 -17.44 12.63
CA ARG A 289 9.10 -17.92 11.50
C ARG A 289 8.45 -17.42 10.22
N PRO A 290 9.18 -16.75 9.30
CA PRO A 290 8.63 -16.32 8.02
C PRO A 290 7.97 -17.51 7.27
N ASP A 291 8.73 -18.60 7.12
CA ASP A 291 8.23 -19.86 6.58
C ASP A 291 8.18 -20.94 7.68
N ILE A 292 6.98 -21.24 8.19
CA ILE A 292 6.79 -22.20 9.30
C ILE A 292 7.34 -23.61 9.01
N TYR A 293 7.41 -23.99 7.73
CA TYR A 293 7.90 -25.31 7.28
C TYR A 293 9.36 -25.31 6.81
N ASP A 294 9.98 -24.15 6.63
CA ASP A 294 11.41 -24.06 6.41
C ASP A 294 12.14 -23.99 7.76
N PHE A 295 13.16 -24.83 7.92
CA PHE A 295 13.98 -24.88 9.13
C PHE A 295 15.27 -24.07 8.98
N ASP A 296 15.62 -23.71 7.74
CA ASP A 296 16.78 -22.90 7.38
C ASP A 296 16.38 -21.44 7.08
N ALA A 297 15.10 -21.07 7.26
CA ALA A 297 14.60 -19.70 7.12
C ALA A 297 15.31 -18.71 8.06
N GLU A 298 15.87 -17.66 7.47
CA GLU A 298 16.48 -16.53 8.16
C GLU A 298 15.40 -15.49 8.49
N LYS A 299 15.63 -14.69 9.54
CA LYS A 299 14.77 -13.55 9.87
C LYS A 299 15.27 -12.29 9.16
N ALA A 300 14.39 -11.30 9.03
CA ALA A 300 14.77 -9.92 8.73
C ALA A 300 15.96 -9.47 9.61
N GLU A 301 16.96 -8.84 9.01
CA GLU A 301 18.01 -8.15 9.77
C GLU A 301 17.37 -6.97 10.52
N PRO A 302 17.56 -6.79 11.84
CA PRO A 302 16.88 -5.71 12.54
C PRO A 302 17.40 -4.32 12.13
N VAL A 303 16.47 -3.39 11.88
CA VAL A 303 16.68 -1.98 11.46
C VAL A 303 17.86 -1.29 12.15
N VAL A 304 18.05 -1.55 13.46
CA VAL A 304 19.21 -1.10 14.23
C VAL A 304 20.07 -2.31 14.59
N PRO A 305 21.37 -2.35 14.22
CA PRO A 305 22.26 -3.47 14.54
C PRO A 305 22.57 -3.52 16.03
N ARG A 306 22.89 -4.72 16.55
CA ARG A 306 23.02 -4.98 18.00
C ARG A 306 23.97 -4.02 18.74
N ASP A 307 25.09 -3.66 18.11
CA ASP A 307 26.12 -2.83 18.73
C ASP A 307 25.70 -1.35 18.85
N HIS A 308 24.63 -0.92 18.16
CA HIS A 308 24.02 0.41 18.29
C HIS A 308 22.75 0.39 19.17
N ARG A 309 22.51 -0.70 19.93
CA ARG A 309 21.38 -0.80 20.87
C ARG A 309 21.86 -0.56 22.30
N PHE A 310 21.41 0.53 22.88
CA PHE A 310 21.73 1.02 24.21
C PHE A 310 20.54 0.86 25.17
N THR A 311 20.81 1.01 26.46
CA THR A 311 19.82 0.80 27.53
C THR A 311 19.98 1.83 28.62
N VAL A 312 18.87 2.46 29.02
CA VAL A 312 18.84 3.41 30.15
C VAL A 312 18.18 2.79 31.38
N PRO A 313 18.67 3.08 32.61
CA PRO A 313 18.05 2.57 33.83
C PRO A 313 16.80 3.38 34.20
N GLU A 314 15.64 2.79 33.91
CA GLU A 314 14.31 3.35 34.13
C GLU A 314 13.33 2.17 34.35
N ARG A 315 12.17 2.39 34.98
CA ARG A 315 11.04 1.45 34.85
C ARG A 315 9.67 2.06 35.14
N LEU A 316 8.71 1.78 34.26
CA LEU A 316 7.26 1.96 34.49
C LEU A 316 6.51 0.62 34.71
N ASP A 317 5.34 0.68 35.35
CA ASP A 317 4.33 -0.39 35.42
C ASP A 317 3.28 -0.31 34.30
N GLU A 318 2.35 -1.27 34.23
CA GLU A 318 1.28 -1.33 33.22
C GLU A 318 0.16 -0.29 33.39
N ARG A 319 0.36 0.67 34.30
CA ARG A 319 -0.51 1.81 34.60
C ARG A 319 0.28 3.13 34.58
N GLY A 320 1.51 3.12 34.04
CA GLY A 320 2.36 4.31 33.90
C GLY A 320 2.98 4.81 35.22
N ASN A 321 2.84 4.08 36.34
CA ASN A 321 3.48 4.46 37.59
C ASN A 321 4.98 4.16 37.53
N VAL A 322 5.78 5.05 38.12
CA VAL A 322 7.23 4.88 38.21
C VAL A 322 7.57 3.78 39.23
N ILE A 323 8.16 2.67 38.74
CA ILE A 323 8.80 1.63 39.56
C ILE A 323 10.25 2.04 39.86
N ARG A 324 10.93 2.64 38.88
CA ARG A 324 12.30 3.17 38.98
C ARG A 324 12.39 4.47 38.20
N ASP A 325 12.80 5.53 38.88
CA ASP A 325 13.07 6.85 38.28
C ASP A 325 14.12 6.74 37.16
N LEU A 326 14.01 7.60 36.14
CA LEU A 326 15.01 7.71 35.08
C LEU A 326 16.36 8.21 35.64
N ASP A 327 17.42 7.44 35.39
CA ASP A 327 18.79 7.84 35.70
C ASP A 327 19.35 8.77 34.60
N GLU A 328 19.15 10.09 34.75
CA GLU A 328 19.59 11.09 33.76
C GLU A 328 21.10 11.09 33.49
N ASP A 329 21.92 10.75 34.48
CA ASP A 329 23.38 10.72 34.30
C ASP A 329 23.77 9.53 33.42
N ALA A 330 23.11 8.37 33.59
CA ALA A 330 23.25 7.25 32.66
C ALA A 330 22.72 7.57 31.24
N VAL A 331 21.73 8.47 31.07
CA VAL A 331 21.32 8.95 29.74
C VAL A 331 22.45 9.75 29.07
N ARG A 332 23.18 10.58 29.82
CA ARG A 332 24.33 11.34 29.30
C ARG A 332 25.52 10.44 28.98
N GLU A 333 25.77 9.41 29.79
CA GLU A 333 26.76 8.37 29.49
C GLU A 333 26.40 7.63 28.18
N VAL A 334 25.13 7.24 28.00
CA VAL A 334 24.63 6.64 26.75
C VAL A 334 24.71 7.60 25.57
N ALA A 335 24.44 8.90 25.74
CA ALA A 335 24.59 9.89 24.67
C ALA A 335 26.06 9.98 24.19
N ALA A 336 27.03 9.96 25.11
CA ALA A 336 28.45 9.93 24.76
C ALA A 336 28.86 8.61 24.06
N GLU A 337 28.32 7.46 24.48
CA GLU A 337 28.53 6.18 23.77
C GLU A 337 27.92 6.19 22.35
N ILE A 338 26.78 6.86 22.15
CA ILE A 338 26.14 7.02 20.84
C ILE A 338 26.96 7.95 19.93
N ASP A 339 27.47 9.09 20.43
CA ASP A 339 28.32 10.01 19.66
C ASP A 339 29.59 9.30 19.12
N GLU A 340 30.17 8.38 19.89
CA GLU A 340 31.30 7.56 19.45
C GLU A 340 30.98 6.63 18.26
N THR A 341 29.70 6.30 18.01
CA THR A 341 29.28 5.48 16.86
C THR A 341 29.13 6.28 15.55
N GLY A 342 28.88 7.59 15.64
CA GLY A 342 28.67 8.46 14.48
C GLY A 342 27.33 8.28 13.77
N VAL A 343 26.31 7.73 14.44
CA VAL A 343 24.92 7.68 13.93
C VAL A 343 24.32 9.07 13.71
N SER A 344 23.34 9.17 12.83
CA SER A 344 22.59 10.42 12.54
C SER A 344 21.15 10.40 13.08
N ALA A 345 20.72 9.28 13.65
CA ALA A 345 19.41 9.14 14.27
C ALA A 345 19.42 8.30 15.55
N VAL A 346 18.49 8.59 16.46
CA VAL A 346 18.22 7.80 17.67
C VAL A 346 16.72 7.52 17.79
N ALA A 347 16.36 6.24 17.88
CA ALA A 347 15.05 5.79 18.31
C ALA A 347 15.05 5.58 19.84
N VAL A 348 14.02 6.07 20.53
CA VAL A 348 13.80 5.83 21.96
C VAL A 348 12.52 5.02 22.13
N CYS A 349 12.62 3.80 22.68
CA CYS A 349 11.49 2.92 22.95
C CYS A 349 11.58 2.32 24.35
N LEU A 350 10.97 3.00 25.32
CA LEU A 350 10.84 2.55 26.71
C LEU A 350 9.52 1.81 26.92
N LEU A 351 9.47 0.99 27.97
CA LEU A 351 8.27 0.19 28.26
C LEU A 351 7.20 1.02 28.96
N PHE A 352 5.96 0.83 28.52
CA PHE A 352 4.79 1.60 28.97
C PHE A 352 4.88 3.11 28.73
N ALA A 353 5.77 3.57 27.85
CA ALA A 353 5.86 4.98 27.45
C ALA A 353 4.59 5.52 26.77
N PHE A 354 3.78 4.63 26.17
CA PHE A 354 2.45 4.95 25.63
C PHE A 354 1.43 5.33 26.73
N GLU A 355 1.61 4.81 27.95
CA GLU A 355 0.75 5.04 29.12
C GLU A 355 1.30 6.21 29.97
N ASN A 356 2.63 6.38 30.02
CA ASN A 356 3.27 7.56 30.59
C ASN A 356 4.55 7.96 29.81
N PRO A 357 4.49 8.99 28.95
CA PRO A 357 5.60 9.38 28.08
C PRO A 357 6.71 10.19 28.78
N ALA A 358 6.61 10.46 30.08
CA ALA A 358 7.50 11.40 30.77
C ALA A 358 9.00 11.02 30.68
N HIS A 359 9.33 9.72 30.81
CA HIS A 359 10.71 9.27 30.69
C HIS A 359 11.25 9.35 29.26
N GLU A 360 10.46 9.02 28.23
CA GLU A 360 10.89 9.17 26.82
C GLU A 360 11.07 10.64 26.44
N ARG A 361 10.16 11.52 26.90
CA ARG A 361 10.30 12.97 26.74
C ARG A 361 11.63 13.44 27.33
N ARG A 362 11.96 13.05 28.57
CA ARG A 362 13.20 13.48 29.23
C ARG A 362 14.46 12.88 28.62
N VAL A 363 14.44 11.62 28.18
CA VAL A 363 15.55 11.02 27.41
C VAL A 363 15.79 11.79 26.12
N ALA A 364 14.74 12.10 25.35
CA ALA A 364 14.87 12.83 24.09
C ALA A 364 15.29 14.30 24.27
N GLU A 365 14.95 14.95 25.39
CA GLU A 365 15.52 16.26 25.76
C GLU A 365 17.04 16.17 25.95
N ILE A 366 17.51 15.23 26.79
CA ILE A 366 18.95 15.07 27.09
C ILE A 366 19.72 14.69 25.82
N LEU A 367 19.19 13.78 24.98
CA LEU A 367 19.84 13.42 23.72
C LEU A 367 20.00 14.62 22.79
N ARG A 368 19.02 15.54 22.71
CA ARG A 368 19.13 16.77 21.91
C ARG A 368 20.02 17.85 22.56
N GLU A 369 20.15 17.84 23.89
CA GLU A 369 21.10 18.71 24.63
C GLU A 369 22.56 18.30 24.34
N GLU A 370 22.86 16.99 24.32
CA GLU A 370 24.21 16.45 24.14
C GLU A 370 24.59 16.25 22.66
N MET A 371 23.64 15.89 21.80
CA MET A 371 23.83 15.59 20.36
C MET A 371 22.84 16.40 19.47
N PRO A 372 23.05 17.72 19.30
CA PRO A 372 22.07 18.60 18.67
C PRO A 372 21.86 18.37 17.16
N ASP A 373 22.82 17.75 16.48
CA ASP A 373 22.75 17.46 15.03
C ASP A 373 22.11 16.09 14.73
N VAL A 374 21.69 15.34 15.75
CA VAL A 374 21.14 13.98 15.64
C VAL A 374 19.61 13.99 15.75
N SER A 375 18.94 13.35 14.81
CA SER A 375 17.47 13.22 14.84
C SER A 375 17.01 12.27 15.97
N VAL A 376 15.91 12.58 16.67
CA VAL A 376 15.45 11.78 17.82
C VAL A 376 13.94 11.50 17.70
N SER A 377 13.61 10.23 17.44
CA SER A 377 12.23 9.71 17.45
C SER A 377 11.90 9.06 18.80
N ARG A 378 10.70 9.29 19.32
CA ARG A 378 10.18 8.67 20.55
C ARG A 378 9.02 7.74 20.23
N SER A 379 8.99 6.57 20.85
CA SER A 379 7.94 5.60 20.61
C SER A 379 6.56 6.09 21.05
N SER A 380 6.50 6.90 22.11
CA SER A 380 5.31 7.55 22.61
C SER A 380 4.81 8.75 21.78
N SER A 381 5.46 9.09 20.67
CA SER A 381 4.93 10.04 19.67
C SER A 381 4.84 9.47 18.26
N VAL A 382 5.61 8.43 17.93
CA VAL A 382 5.51 7.72 16.64
C VAL A 382 4.37 6.69 16.63
N LEU A 383 4.27 5.85 17.68
CA LEU A 383 3.21 4.85 17.80
C LEU A 383 2.90 4.57 19.29
N PRO A 384 2.07 5.39 19.95
CA PRO A 384 1.72 5.28 21.38
C PRO A 384 0.78 4.10 21.69
N GLU A 385 1.21 2.88 21.34
CA GLU A 385 0.42 1.65 21.47
C GLU A 385 1.15 0.56 22.29
N ILE A 386 0.39 -0.37 22.90
CA ILE A 386 0.91 -1.26 23.94
C ILE A 386 2.08 -2.16 23.49
N ARG A 387 2.05 -2.64 22.25
CA ARG A 387 2.91 -3.74 21.78
C ARG A 387 4.33 -3.23 21.48
N GLU A 388 5.28 -3.67 22.29
CA GLU A 388 6.65 -3.16 22.38
C GLU A 388 7.55 -3.48 21.18
N TYR A 389 7.30 -4.59 20.47
CA TYR A 389 8.08 -4.96 19.30
C TYR A 389 7.68 -4.14 18.07
N GLU A 390 6.39 -4.10 17.76
CA GLU A 390 5.80 -3.40 16.62
C GLU A 390 6.00 -1.88 16.79
N ARG A 391 5.78 -1.36 18.00
CA ARG A 391 6.16 0.01 18.37
C ARG A 391 7.67 0.26 18.23
N GLY A 392 8.50 -0.70 18.65
CA GLY A 392 9.96 -0.62 18.53
C GLY A 392 10.47 -0.58 17.09
N VAL A 393 9.98 -1.48 16.22
CA VAL A 393 10.30 -1.54 14.78
C VAL A 393 9.83 -0.26 14.09
N THR A 394 8.59 0.16 14.31
CA THR A 394 8.02 1.38 13.73
C THR A 394 8.82 2.63 14.14
N THR A 395 9.20 2.74 15.42
CA THR A 395 10.03 3.87 15.91
C THR A 395 11.46 3.82 15.36
N ALA A 396 12.04 2.62 15.20
CA ALA A 396 13.36 2.44 14.61
C ALA A 396 13.38 2.82 13.12
N LEU A 397 12.38 2.39 12.34
CA LEU A 397 12.18 2.83 10.95
C LEU A 397 11.99 4.33 10.87
N ASN A 398 11.13 4.92 11.71
CA ASN A 398 10.90 6.36 11.72
C ASN A 398 12.20 7.15 11.97
N ALA A 399 13.01 6.73 12.95
CA ALA A 399 14.31 7.33 13.21
C ALA A 399 15.26 7.20 12.01
N ALA A 400 15.36 6.01 11.40
CA ALA A 400 16.25 5.76 10.28
C ALA A 400 15.84 6.50 8.99
N LEU A 401 14.54 6.75 8.81
CA LEU A 401 13.99 7.48 7.67
C LEU A 401 13.99 9.01 7.87
N ALA A 402 14.03 9.51 9.11
CA ALA A 402 13.91 10.94 9.40
C ALA A 402 15.00 11.79 8.72
N PRO A 403 16.31 11.44 8.73
CA PRO A 403 17.32 12.19 7.99
C PRO A 403 17.08 12.16 6.47
N VAL A 404 16.70 11.01 5.91
CA VAL A 404 16.47 10.83 4.47
C VAL A 404 15.32 11.73 3.99
N MET A 405 14.22 11.76 4.74
CA MET A 405 13.05 12.58 4.40
C MET A 405 13.24 14.05 4.79
N ALA A 406 14.04 14.36 5.80
CA ALA A 406 14.44 15.74 6.14
C ALA A 406 15.21 16.41 4.99
N ASP A 407 16.20 15.72 4.42
CA ASP A 407 16.95 16.22 3.26
C ASP A 407 16.02 16.34 2.04
N TYR A 408 15.33 15.25 1.67
CA TYR A 408 14.49 15.19 0.47
C TYR A 408 13.34 16.21 0.47
N VAL A 409 12.48 16.18 1.50
CA VAL A 409 11.37 17.13 1.62
C VAL A 409 11.92 18.54 1.88
N GLY A 410 13.06 18.66 2.53
CA GLY A 410 13.80 19.91 2.78
C GLY A 410 14.28 20.63 1.51
N ASP A 411 14.74 19.86 0.52
CA ASP A 411 15.17 20.38 -0.77
C ASP A 411 13.95 20.65 -1.67
N LEU A 412 12.99 19.72 -1.77
CA LEU A 412 11.76 19.88 -2.55
C LEU A 412 10.98 21.16 -2.18
N GLU A 413 10.70 21.36 -0.88
CA GLU A 413 9.95 22.54 -0.39
C GLU A 413 10.67 23.86 -0.69
N ARG A 414 12.00 23.84 -0.72
CA ARG A 414 12.83 25.00 -1.04
C ARG A 414 12.80 25.29 -2.53
N GLU A 415 12.97 24.28 -3.38
CA GLU A 415 13.04 24.45 -4.82
C GLU A 415 11.67 24.82 -5.44
N VAL A 416 10.56 24.25 -4.93
CA VAL A 416 9.19 24.64 -5.28
C VAL A 416 8.92 26.11 -4.91
N ARG A 417 9.36 26.54 -3.71
CA ARG A 417 9.23 27.94 -3.28
C ARG A 417 10.13 28.90 -4.07
N ASP A 418 11.36 28.51 -4.39
CA ASP A 418 12.30 29.32 -5.18
C ASP A 418 11.83 29.52 -6.64
N ARG A 419 10.99 28.60 -7.17
CA ARG A 419 10.25 28.77 -8.44
C ARG A 419 9.09 29.76 -8.34
N GLY A 420 8.61 30.04 -7.13
CA GLY A 420 7.56 31.03 -6.86
C GLY A 420 6.15 30.44 -6.73
N VAL A 421 6.03 29.14 -6.40
CA VAL A 421 4.79 28.57 -5.86
C VAL A 421 4.64 29.03 -4.42
N GLU A 422 3.51 29.68 -4.10
CA GLU A 422 3.22 30.17 -2.74
C GLU A 422 2.48 29.13 -1.87
N ALA A 423 1.86 28.12 -2.50
CA ALA A 423 1.17 27.03 -1.81
C ALA A 423 2.10 26.18 -0.92
N THR A 424 1.58 25.76 0.24
CA THR A 424 2.28 24.83 1.14
C THR A 424 2.38 23.45 0.49
N VAL A 425 3.58 22.85 0.50
CA VAL A 425 3.79 21.49 0.01
C VAL A 425 3.09 20.49 0.93
N LYS A 426 2.05 19.81 0.41
CA LYS A 426 1.41 18.67 1.05
C LYS A 426 2.06 17.36 0.61
N ILE A 427 2.24 16.42 1.54
CA ILE A 427 2.80 15.09 1.32
C ILE A 427 1.71 14.05 1.60
N MET A 428 1.59 13.07 0.72
CA MET A 428 0.67 11.94 0.89
C MET A 428 1.17 10.95 1.94
N GLN A 429 0.24 10.47 2.76
CA GLN A 429 0.45 9.45 3.76
C GLN A 429 0.01 8.05 3.31
N SER A 430 0.49 7.03 4.03
CA SER A 430 0.11 5.63 3.88
C SER A 430 -1.39 5.38 4.06
N ASN A 431 -2.06 6.17 4.89
CA ASN A 431 -3.51 6.09 5.15
C ASN A 431 -4.38 6.75 4.06
N GLY A 432 -3.76 7.38 3.04
CA GLY A 432 -4.48 8.13 2.00
C GLY A 432 -4.85 9.57 2.36
N GLY A 433 -4.37 10.10 3.48
CA GLY A 433 -4.51 11.51 3.86
C GLY A 433 -3.30 12.35 3.44
N LEU A 434 -3.49 13.67 3.40
CA LEU A 434 -2.42 14.64 3.21
C LEU A 434 -1.95 15.24 4.54
N ILE A 435 -0.66 15.53 4.64
CA ILE A 435 -0.04 16.31 5.74
C ILE A 435 0.94 17.34 5.18
N ASP A 436 1.33 18.33 5.97
CA ASP A 436 2.41 19.24 5.61
C ASP A 436 3.81 18.60 5.57
N ALA A 437 4.75 19.37 5.01
CA ALA A 437 6.15 19.00 4.88
C ALA A 437 6.86 18.73 6.22
N ASP A 438 6.51 19.42 7.31
CA ASP A 438 7.19 19.26 8.60
C ASP A 438 6.70 18.02 9.35
N ALA A 439 5.40 17.74 9.31
CA ALA A 439 4.81 16.50 9.80
C ALA A 439 5.39 15.27 9.06
N ALA A 440 5.62 15.37 7.75
CA ALA A 440 6.25 14.31 6.95
C ALA A 440 7.73 14.08 7.30
N ARG A 441 8.44 15.13 7.75
CA ARG A 441 9.83 15.04 8.24
C ARG A 441 9.93 14.45 9.65
N GLU A 442 8.97 14.74 10.54
CA GLU A 442 8.93 14.16 11.90
C GLU A 442 8.41 12.72 11.92
N ARG A 443 7.42 12.39 11.09
CA ARG A 443 6.75 11.07 11.01
C ARG A 443 6.88 10.42 9.61
N PRO A 444 8.09 10.28 9.03
CA PRO A 444 8.28 9.72 7.68
C PRO A 444 7.78 8.29 7.52
N VAL A 445 7.64 7.53 8.61
CA VAL A 445 7.06 6.18 8.57
C VAL A 445 5.61 6.18 8.06
N ASN A 446 4.89 7.30 8.20
CA ASN A 446 3.55 7.51 7.66
C ASN A 446 3.54 7.84 6.16
N THR A 447 4.70 7.86 5.46
CA THR A 447 4.78 8.12 4.01
C THR A 447 5.12 6.87 3.18
N LEU A 448 5.29 5.72 3.86
CA LEU A 448 5.52 4.42 3.22
C LEU A 448 4.29 4.04 2.37
N LEU A 449 4.49 3.54 1.15
CA LEU A 449 3.42 3.19 0.22
C LEU A 449 2.44 4.35 -0.13
N SER A 450 2.88 5.61 -0.01
CA SER A 450 2.05 6.80 -0.28
C SER A 450 1.51 6.89 -1.72
N GLY A 451 2.31 6.52 -2.73
CA GLY A 451 1.86 6.51 -4.14
C GLY A 451 0.67 5.57 -4.38
N PRO A 452 0.76 4.27 -4.03
CA PRO A 452 -0.39 3.35 -4.06
C PRO A 452 -1.59 3.83 -3.24
N ALA A 453 -1.38 4.44 -2.07
CA ALA A 453 -2.46 5.02 -1.27
C ALA A 453 -3.20 6.15 -2.02
N ALA A 454 -2.46 7.04 -2.70
CA ALA A 454 -3.05 8.06 -3.58
C ALA A 454 -3.84 7.43 -4.74
N GLY A 455 -3.32 6.36 -5.36
CA GLY A 455 -4.03 5.61 -6.41
C GLY A 455 -5.37 5.05 -5.94
N VAL A 456 -5.44 4.54 -4.70
CA VAL A 456 -6.69 4.05 -4.08
C VAL A 456 -7.67 5.19 -3.81
N GLN A 457 -7.22 6.36 -3.35
CA GLN A 457 -8.09 7.53 -3.20
C GLN A 457 -8.63 8.03 -4.55
N GLY A 458 -7.76 8.10 -5.57
CA GLY A 458 -8.15 8.40 -6.96
C GLY A 458 -9.23 7.44 -7.49
N ALA A 459 -9.05 6.15 -7.25
CA ALA A 459 -10.01 5.12 -7.64
C ALA A 459 -11.35 5.24 -6.89
N THR A 460 -11.31 5.54 -5.59
CA THR A 460 -12.49 5.72 -4.73
C THR A 460 -13.35 6.89 -5.22
N HIS A 461 -12.74 8.04 -5.48
CA HIS A 461 -13.44 9.23 -5.99
C HIS A 461 -14.08 9.00 -7.36
N VAL A 462 -13.34 8.40 -8.31
CA VAL A 462 -13.88 8.14 -9.66
C VAL A 462 -15.04 7.13 -9.60
N ALA A 463 -14.96 6.13 -8.72
CA ALA A 463 -16.01 5.15 -8.55
C ALA A 463 -17.28 5.71 -7.90
N ASP A 464 -17.17 6.57 -6.87
CA ASP A 464 -18.32 7.24 -6.25
C ASP A 464 -19.09 8.06 -7.30
N ARG A 465 -18.38 8.82 -8.13
CA ARG A 465 -18.96 9.57 -9.26
C ARG A 465 -19.66 8.67 -10.29
N ALA A 466 -19.10 7.49 -10.56
CA ALA A 466 -19.72 6.46 -11.38
C ALA A 466 -20.86 5.69 -10.67
N GLY A 467 -21.10 5.93 -9.37
CA GLY A 467 -22.17 5.34 -8.58
C GLY A 467 -21.82 4.02 -7.86
N TYR A 468 -20.54 3.79 -7.54
CA TYR A 468 -20.02 2.58 -6.89
C TYR A 468 -19.26 2.91 -5.60
N SER A 469 -19.79 2.46 -4.45
CA SER A 469 -19.18 2.57 -3.11
C SER A 469 -18.22 1.44 -2.78
N ASP A 470 -18.40 0.27 -3.40
CA ASP A 470 -17.71 -0.96 -3.05
C ASP A 470 -16.91 -1.43 -4.26
N LEU A 471 -15.58 -1.44 -4.12
CA LEU A 471 -14.67 -1.73 -5.22
C LEU A 471 -13.39 -2.44 -4.76
N VAL A 472 -12.80 -3.17 -5.71
CA VAL A 472 -11.42 -3.65 -5.63
C VAL A 472 -10.60 -2.77 -6.56
N THR A 473 -9.45 -2.27 -6.10
CA THR A 473 -8.52 -1.53 -6.95
C THR A 473 -7.51 -2.45 -7.60
N MET A 474 -7.03 -2.07 -8.78
CA MET A 474 -5.93 -2.71 -9.47
C MET A 474 -5.09 -1.65 -10.20
N ASP A 475 -4.01 -1.21 -9.57
CA ASP A 475 -2.91 -0.53 -10.25
C ASP A 475 -2.00 -1.59 -10.88
N MET A 476 -1.56 -1.40 -12.12
CA MET A 476 -0.51 -2.23 -12.71
C MET A 476 0.41 -1.40 -13.60
N GLY A 477 1.66 -1.32 -13.16
CA GLY A 477 2.76 -0.66 -13.85
C GLY A 477 3.66 -1.63 -14.62
N GLY A 478 4.92 -1.23 -14.82
CA GLY A 478 5.94 -2.02 -15.52
C GLY A 478 6.57 -3.16 -14.68
N THR A 479 6.42 -3.14 -13.36
CA THR A 479 7.14 -4.01 -12.42
C THR A 479 6.22 -4.84 -11.53
N SER A 480 5.16 -4.20 -11.03
CA SER A 480 4.23 -4.72 -10.04
C SER A 480 2.78 -4.45 -10.43
N CYS A 481 1.88 -5.11 -9.72
CA CYS A 481 0.46 -4.82 -9.65
C CYS A 481 0.11 -4.69 -8.17
N ASP A 482 -0.62 -3.63 -7.81
CA ASP A 482 -1.00 -3.28 -6.46
C ASP A 482 -2.53 -3.30 -6.36
N VAL A 483 -3.06 -4.09 -5.42
CA VAL A 483 -4.50 -4.29 -5.25
C VAL A 483 -4.94 -3.96 -3.83
N SER A 484 -6.08 -3.31 -3.68
CA SER A 484 -6.67 -2.96 -2.39
C SER A 484 -8.19 -3.11 -2.43
N LEU A 485 -8.83 -2.97 -1.27
CA LEU A 485 -10.27 -3.06 -1.09
C LEU A 485 -10.79 -1.73 -0.52
N VAL A 486 -11.89 -1.26 -1.10
CA VAL A 486 -12.65 -0.08 -0.64
C VAL A 486 -14.07 -0.56 -0.40
N GLN A 487 -14.64 -0.20 0.75
CA GLN A 487 -15.93 -0.67 1.22
C GLN A 487 -16.73 0.50 1.79
N ASP A 488 -18.04 0.55 1.53
CA ASP A 488 -18.93 1.63 1.97
C ASP A 488 -18.44 3.04 1.57
N GLY A 489 -17.62 3.14 0.51
CA GLY A 489 -17.01 4.38 0.01
C GLY A 489 -15.67 4.76 0.64
N GLU A 490 -15.10 3.96 1.55
CA GLU A 490 -13.85 4.26 2.26
C GLU A 490 -12.79 3.16 2.05
N PRO A 491 -11.50 3.50 1.86
CA PRO A 491 -10.41 2.53 1.78
C PRO A 491 -10.27 1.70 3.06
N VAL A 492 -10.03 0.38 2.91
CA VAL A 492 -9.75 -0.48 4.07
C VAL A 492 -8.35 -0.19 4.59
N VAL A 493 -8.26 0.32 5.82
CA VAL A 493 -7.02 0.63 6.53
C VAL A 493 -6.63 -0.51 7.49
N SER A 494 -5.32 -0.80 7.57
CA SER A 494 -4.70 -1.79 8.44
C SER A 494 -3.55 -1.18 9.23
N THR A 495 -3.27 -1.72 10.43
CA THR A 495 -2.08 -1.39 11.25
C THR A 495 -1.13 -2.59 11.38
N ASP A 496 -1.22 -3.53 10.45
CA ASP A 496 -0.42 -4.76 10.38
C ASP A 496 0.00 -4.99 8.92
N VAL A 497 0.76 -4.03 8.40
CA VAL A 497 1.22 -4.01 6.99
C VAL A 497 2.73 -4.22 6.94
N ALA A 498 3.18 -5.10 6.06
CA ALA A 498 4.59 -5.38 5.84
C ALA A 498 5.16 -4.47 4.75
N VAL A 499 6.24 -3.75 5.06
CA VAL A 499 7.02 -2.96 4.10
C VAL A 499 8.42 -3.55 4.03
N GLY A 500 8.72 -4.22 2.92
CA GLY A 500 9.87 -5.12 2.86
C GLY A 500 9.70 -6.26 3.87
N ASP A 501 10.74 -6.51 4.67
CA ASP A 501 10.72 -7.54 5.72
C ASP A 501 10.20 -7.04 7.09
N TYR A 502 9.66 -5.81 7.17
CA TYR A 502 9.27 -5.17 8.43
C TYR A 502 7.76 -4.93 8.53
N THR A 503 7.13 -5.47 9.58
CA THR A 503 5.76 -5.07 9.96
C THR A 503 5.77 -3.68 10.58
N VAL A 504 5.00 -2.76 10.00
CA VAL A 504 4.85 -1.38 10.45
C VAL A 504 3.48 -1.20 11.10
N GLY A 505 3.44 -0.58 12.28
CA GLY A 505 2.24 -0.49 13.12
C GLY A 505 1.39 0.77 12.93
N VAL A 506 1.74 1.67 12.01
CA VAL A 506 0.92 2.86 11.73
C VAL A 506 -0.25 2.53 10.79
N PRO A 507 -1.34 3.29 10.79
CA PRO A 507 -2.43 3.10 9.83
C PRO A 507 -1.95 3.27 8.38
N MET A 508 -2.23 2.28 7.54
CA MET A 508 -1.97 2.30 6.11
C MET A 508 -3.19 1.74 5.35
N ILE A 509 -3.49 2.27 4.16
CA ILE A 509 -4.39 1.60 3.22
C ILE A 509 -3.82 0.20 2.94
N ASP A 510 -4.68 -0.81 3.05
CA ASP A 510 -4.30 -2.21 2.96
C ASP A 510 -4.09 -2.59 1.48
N VAL A 511 -2.89 -2.29 0.99
CA VAL A 511 -2.41 -2.58 -0.37
C VAL A 511 -1.62 -3.88 -0.37
N HIS A 512 -2.00 -4.81 -1.23
CA HIS A 512 -1.29 -6.06 -1.47
C HIS A 512 -0.57 -6.02 -2.83
N THR A 513 0.75 -5.83 -2.81
CA THR A 513 1.60 -5.88 -4.01
C THR A 513 1.82 -7.30 -4.53
N VAL A 514 1.80 -7.49 -5.84
CA VAL A 514 2.27 -8.70 -6.52
C VAL A 514 3.29 -8.34 -7.61
N GLY A 515 4.36 -9.15 -7.73
CA GLY A 515 5.42 -9.00 -8.74
C GLY A 515 4.99 -9.41 -10.17
N ALA A 516 3.89 -8.81 -10.65
CA ALA A 516 3.32 -9.01 -11.98
C ALA A 516 3.00 -7.63 -12.60
N GLY A 517 3.83 -7.17 -13.53
CA GLY A 517 3.66 -5.94 -14.29
C GLY A 517 3.92 -6.16 -15.79
N GLY A 518 3.82 -5.10 -16.58
CA GLY A 518 4.06 -5.15 -18.03
C GLY A 518 5.44 -5.72 -18.42
N GLY A 519 6.48 -5.32 -17.69
CA GLY A 519 7.85 -5.79 -17.88
C GLY A 519 8.17 -7.15 -17.25
N SER A 520 7.23 -7.85 -16.61
CA SER A 520 7.51 -9.17 -16.00
C SER A 520 7.99 -10.17 -17.05
N VAL A 521 9.17 -10.73 -16.81
CA VAL A 521 9.88 -11.60 -17.76
C VAL A 521 9.29 -13.01 -17.74
N ALA A 522 9.03 -13.56 -18.93
CA ALA A 522 8.64 -14.96 -19.11
C ALA A 522 9.87 -15.89 -19.21
N TRP A 523 9.78 -17.08 -18.61
CA TRP A 523 10.85 -18.08 -18.59
C TRP A 523 10.31 -19.48 -18.28
N VAL A 524 11.06 -20.53 -18.63
CA VAL A 524 10.74 -21.93 -18.27
C VAL A 524 11.53 -22.35 -17.04
N ASP A 525 10.87 -22.94 -16.04
CA ASP A 525 11.53 -23.43 -14.83
C ASP A 525 12.20 -24.81 -15.03
N ALA A 526 13.00 -25.23 -14.04
CA ALA A 526 13.70 -26.52 -14.08
C ALA A 526 12.77 -27.76 -14.11
N GLY A 527 11.47 -27.57 -13.87
CA GLY A 527 10.43 -28.60 -14.03
C GLY A 527 9.76 -28.59 -15.41
N GLY A 528 10.08 -27.63 -16.28
CA GLY A 528 9.46 -27.47 -17.60
C GLY A 528 8.15 -26.68 -17.58
N ALA A 529 7.87 -25.91 -16.52
CA ALA A 529 6.67 -25.06 -16.44
C ALA A 529 6.98 -23.61 -16.83
N LEU A 530 6.08 -22.99 -17.61
CA LEU A 530 6.12 -21.56 -17.90
C LEU A 530 5.91 -20.74 -16.60
N ARG A 531 6.75 -19.72 -16.43
CA ARG A 531 6.71 -18.74 -15.34
C ARG A 531 6.76 -17.34 -15.92
N VAL A 532 6.10 -16.41 -15.25
CA VAL A 532 6.15 -14.97 -15.55
C VAL A 532 6.42 -14.25 -14.24
N GLY A 533 7.44 -13.38 -14.24
CA GLY A 533 7.97 -12.78 -13.01
C GLY A 533 8.73 -13.77 -12.12
N PRO A 534 9.11 -13.37 -10.88
CA PRO A 534 9.00 -12.01 -10.33
C PRO A 534 10.04 -11.04 -10.93
N ARG A 535 10.97 -11.53 -11.75
CA ARG A 535 11.94 -10.67 -12.46
C ARG A 535 11.23 -9.79 -13.48
N SER A 536 11.48 -8.48 -13.44
CA SER A 536 11.06 -7.53 -14.49
C SER A 536 12.24 -7.17 -15.42
N ALA A 537 11.90 -6.69 -16.62
CA ALA A 537 12.81 -6.03 -17.56
C ALA A 537 13.00 -4.53 -17.25
N GLY A 538 12.19 -3.96 -16.35
CA GLY A 538 12.22 -2.54 -15.98
C GLY A 538 11.86 -1.62 -17.15
N ALA A 539 12.44 -0.42 -17.16
CA ALA A 539 12.28 0.59 -18.22
C ALA A 539 13.49 0.74 -19.16
N ASP A 540 14.65 0.24 -18.71
CA ASP A 540 15.91 0.14 -19.46
C ASP A 540 16.60 -1.19 -19.08
N PRO A 541 16.76 -2.16 -20.00
CA PRO A 541 16.40 -2.09 -21.42
C PRO A 541 14.89 -2.28 -21.68
N GLY A 542 14.08 -2.67 -20.69
CA GLY A 542 12.64 -2.85 -20.82
C GLY A 542 12.20 -4.00 -21.74
N PRO A 543 10.90 -4.08 -22.06
CA PRO A 543 10.33 -4.96 -23.08
C PRO A 543 11.07 -4.89 -24.43
N ILE A 544 11.07 -6.00 -25.18
CA ILE A 544 11.70 -6.07 -26.51
C ILE A 544 11.08 -5.02 -27.45
N CYS A 545 9.74 -4.89 -27.43
CA CYS A 545 8.97 -3.95 -28.23
C CYS A 545 9.28 -2.47 -27.96
N TYR A 546 10.09 -2.13 -26.94
CA TYR A 546 10.49 -0.74 -26.64
C TYR A 546 11.72 -0.27 -27.44
N GLY A 547 12.43 -1.15 -28.14
CA GLY A 547 13.58 -0.77 -28.98
C GLY A 547 14.75 -0.17 -28.20
N ARG A 548 14.91 -0.59 -26.93
CA ARG A 548 15.98 -0.17 -26.03
C ARG A 548 17.03 -1.26 -25.77
N GLY A 549 16.88 -2.44 -26.39
CA GLY A 549 17.80 -3.56 -26.28
C GLY A 549 17.34 -4.67 -25.34
N GLY A 550 16.02 -4.79 -25.10
CA GLY A 550 15.44 -5.94 -24.41
C GLY A 550 15.61 -7.21 -25.25
N GLU A 551 15.94 -8.32 -24.61
CA GLU A 551 16.21 -9.61 -25.28
C GLU A 551 15.32 -10.77 -24.77
N ARG A 552 14.46 -10.53 -23.77
CA ARG A 552 13.66 -11.59 -23.11
C ARG A 552 12.17 -11.24 -23.19
N PRO A 553 11.28 -12.19 -23.54
CA PRO A 553 9.84 -11.92 -23.63
C PRO A 553 9.25 -11.41 -22.30
N THR A 554 8.35 -10.43 -22.39
CA THR A 554 7.61 -9.85 -21.26
C THR A 554 6.10 -9.90 -21.46
N THR A 555 5.32 -9.55 -20.42
CA THR A 555 3.86 -9.38 -20.49
C THR A 555 3.46 -8.36 -21.58
N THR A 556 4.14 -7.21 -21.66
CA THR A 556 3.90 -6.18 -22.69
C THR A 556 4.22 -6.71 -24.09
N ASP A 557 5.33 -7.45 -24.25
CA ASP A 557 5.67 -8.07 -25.53
C ASP A 557 4.61 -9.09 -25.99
N ALA A 558 3.96 -9.80 -25.06
CA ALA A 558 2.86 -10.72 -25.38
C ALA A 558 1.60 -9.99 -25.87
N HIS A 559 1.22 -8.87 -25.23
CA HIS A 559 0.12 -8.03 -25.71
C HIS A 559 0.39 -7.46 -27.11
N TYR A 560 1.63 -7.02 -27.37
CA TYR A 560 2.04 -6.53 -28.69
C TYR A 560 1.96 -7.63 -29.76
N LEU A 561 2.48 -8.84 -29.49
CA LEU A 561 2.42 -9.95 -30.44
C LEU A 561 0.99 -10.41 -30.74
N LEU A 562 0.06 -10.22 -29.81
CA LEU A 562 -1.37 -10.53 -29.97
C LEU A 562 -2.21 -9.35 -30.52
N GLY A 563 -1.56 -8.25 -30.94
CA GLY A 563 -2.21 -7.07 -31.55
C GLY A 563 -2.97 -6.17 -30.58
N ARG A 564 -2.80 -6.35 -29.26
CA ARG A 564 -3.58 -5.65 -28.23
C ARG A 564 -3.10 -4.23 -27.94
N ILE A 565 -1.84 -3.92 -28.26
CA ILE A 565 -1.23 -2.58 -28.09
C ILE A 565 -0.40 -2.22 -29.33
N ASP A 566 -0.27 -0.94 -29.65
CA ASP A 566 0.79 -0.42 -30.52
C ASP A 566 1.84 0.39 -29.72
N PRO A 567 3.11 -0.07 -29.63
CA PRO A 567 4.20 0.69 -29.03
C PRO A 567 4.42 2.10 -29.62
N ALA A 568 4.02 2.33 -30.88
CA ALA A 568 4.11 3.66 -31.50
C ALA A 568 3.17 4.69 -30.85
N GLY A 569 2.09 4.26 -30.17
CA GLY A 569 1.14 5.14 -29.50
C GLY A 569 1.67 5.77 -28.21
N PHE A 570 2.60 5.11 -27.51
CA PHE A 570 3.06 5.52 -26.17
C PHE A 570 4.59 5.63 -26.01
N LEU A 571 5.38 5.37 -27.05
CA LEU A 571 6.84 5.58 -27.04
C LEU A 571 7.25 6.71 -27.99
N PRO A 572 7.68 7.88 -27.48
CA PRO A 572 8.11 8.98 -28.34
C PRO A 572 9.43 8.67 -29.09
N GLY A 573 9.33 8.49 -30.41
CA GLY A 573 10.43 8.51 -31.36
C GLY A 573 10.49 7.31 -32.32
N ASP A 574 11.09 7.50 -33.50
CA ASP A 574 11.29 6.47 -34.53
C ASP A 574 12.17 5.30 -34.02
N ARG A 575 11.56 4.29 -33.39
CA ARG A 575 12.18 3.00 -33.06
C ARG A 575 11.30 1.85 -33.50
N ASP A 576 11.32 1.61 -34.80
CA ASP A 576 10.68 0.49 -35.49
C ASP A 576 11.35 -0.84 -35.09
N VAL A 577 10.97 -1.39 -33.93
CA VAL A 577 11.20 -2.81 -33.60
C VAL A 577 10.12 -3.60 -34.29
N GLY A 578 10.49 -4.25 -35.39
CA GLY A 578 9.55 -5.10 -36.10
C GLY A 578 9.04 -6.23 -35.21
N ALA A 579 7.74 -6.52 -35.29
CA ALA A 579 7.10 -7.65 -34.63
C ALA A 579 7.83 -8.99 -34.81
N ASP A 580 8.64 -9.13 -35.88
CA ASP A 580 9.55 -10.26 -36.10
C ASP A 580 10.53 -10.52 -34.94
N GLU A 581 11.09 -9.48 -34.29
CA GLU A 581 12.05 -9.66 -33.17
C GLU A 581 11.34 -10.21 -31.92
N VAL A 582 10.18 -9.64 -31.58
CA VAL A 582 9.33 -10.11 -30.49
C VAL A 582 8.84 -11.54 -30.76
N ARG A 583 8.34 -11.80 -31.97
CA ARG A 583 7.90 -13.12 -32.41
C ARG A 583 9.01 -14.17 -32.37
N ALA A 584 10.25 -13.80 -32.71
CA ALA A 584 11.40 -14.70 -32.62
C ALA A 584 11.71 -15.08 -31.16
N ALA A 585 11.64 -14.13 -30.23
CA ALA A 585 11.84 -14.41 -28.80
C ALA A 585 10.74 -15.30 -28.21
N PHE A 586 9.47 -15.10 -28.61
CA PHE A 586 8.38 -16.03 -28.26
C PHE A 586 8.51 -17.39 -28.93
N ALA A 587 9.07 -17.48 -30.14
CA ALA A 587 9.36 -18.76 -30.80
C ALA A 587 10.44 -19.57 -30.05
N GLU A 588 11.51 -18.91 -29.56
CA GLU A 588 12.55 -19.57 -28.76
C GLU A 588 11.98 -20.10 -27.44
N LEU A 589 11.13 -19.32 -26.77
CA LEU A 589 10.41 -19.76 -25.55
C LEU A 589 9.41 -20.89 -25.85
N GLY A 590 8.70 -20.82 -26.97
CA GLY A 590 7.72 -21.82 -27.43
C GLY A 590 8.35 -23.15 -27.82
N ASP A 591 9.57 -23.14 -28.39
CA ASP A 591 10.34 -24.36 -28.73
C ASP A 591 10.66 -25.23 -27.49
N GLU A 592 10.83 -24.63 -26.31
CA GLU A 592 11.00 -25.37 -25.04
C GLU A 592 9.69 -25.99 -24.52
N LEU A 593 8.55 -25.35 -24.80
CA LEU A 593 7.21 -25.75 -24.33
C LEU A 593 6.46 -26.65 -25.33
N GLY A 594 6.86 -26.64 -26.61
CA GLY A 594 6.16 -27.29 -27.71
C GLY A 594 4.92 -26.52 -28.20
N MET A 595 4.96 -25.19 -28.12
CA MET A 595 3.89 -24.24 -28.50
C MET A 595 4.36 -23.34 -29.64
N ASP A 596 3.43 -22.78 -30.43
CA ASP A 596 3.76 -21.72 -31.37
C ASP A 596 3.91 -20.33 -30.69
N PRO A 597 4.44 -19.29 -31.36
CA PRO A 597 4.74 -18.00 -30.71
C PRO A 597 3.51 -17.30 -30.14
N GLU A 598 2.36 -17.38 -30.84
CA GLU A 598 1.10 -16.78 -30.41
C GLU A 598 0.44 -17.57 -29.27
N GLU A 599 0.45 -18.90 -29.34
CA GLU A 599 0.08 -19.77 -28.22
C GLU A 599 0.94 -19.48 -26.98
N THR A 600 2.24 -19.26 -27.17
CA THR A 600 3.18 -18.94 -26.08
C THR A 600 2.91 -17.56 -25.49
N ALA A 601 2.59 -16.55 -26.32
CA ALA A 601 2.21 -15.22 -25.85
C ALA A 601 0.90 -15.24 -25.05
N GLN A 602 -0.13 -15.94 -25.53
CA GLN A 602 -1.37 -16.11 -24.77
C GLN A 602 -1.10 -16.84 -23.44
N GLY A 603 -0.29 -17.89 -23.45
CA GLY A 603 0.13 -18.61 -22.23
C GLY A 603 0.89 -17.74 -21.22
N VAL A 604 1.70 -16.77 -21.69
CA VAL A 604 2.34 -15.77 -20.81
C VAL A 604 1.31 -14.87 -20.15
N LEU A 605 0.32 -14.39 -20.90
CA LEU A 605 -0.77 -13.58 -20.33
C LEU A 605 -1.66 -14.39 -19.38
N ASP A 606 -1.91 -15.67 -19.66
CA ASP A 606 -2.68 -16.56 -18.78
C ASP A 606 -1.95 -16.79 -17.44
N VAL A 607 -0.62 -16.98 -17.46
CA VAL A 607 0.19 -17.11 -16.23
C VAL A 607 0.26 -15.79 -15.46
N ALA A 608 0.39 -14.65 -16.15
CA ALA A 608 0.34 -13.33 -15.51
C ALA A 608 -1.04 -13.07 -14.86
N ASN A 609 -2.13 -13.33 -15.59
CA ASN A 609 -3.50 -13.23 -15.08
C ASN A 609 -3.71 -14.14 -13.87
N ALA A 610 -3.32 -15.41 -13.95
CA ALA A 610 -3.44 -16.34 -12.83
C ALA A 610 -2.64 -15.91 -11.59
N ASN A 611 -1.57 -15.12 -11.74
CA ASN A 611 -0.85 -14.51 -10.61
C ASN A 611 -1.65 -13.35 -9.99
N MET A 612 -2.13 -12.41 -10.81
CA MET A 612 -2.92 -11.26 -10.34
C MET A 612 -4.28 -11.68 -9.76
N ALA A 613 -4.93 -12.68 -10.35
CA ALA A 613 -6.17 -13.27 -9.84
C ALA A 613 -5.98 -14.01 -8.50
N ARG A 614 -4.75 -14.27 -8.04
CA ARG A 614 -4.51 -14.70 -6.64
C ARG A 614 -4.43 -13.51 -5.71
N ALA A 615 -3.71 -12.44 -6.07
CA ALA A 615 -3.65 -11.21 -5.27
C ALA A 615 -5.06 -10.61 -5.06
N LEU A 616 -5.86 -10.50 -6.13
CA LEU A 616 -7.26 -10.05 -6.05
C LEU A 616 -8.13 -10.92 -5.12
N ARG A 617 -7.87 -12.24 -5.04
CA ARG A 617 -8.57 -13.15 -4.10
C ARG A 617 -8.11 -12.98 -2.65
N VAL A 618 -6.84 -12.64 -2.41
CA VAL A 618 -6.31 -12.34 -1.07
C VAL A 618 -7.00 -11.12 -0.47
N VAL A 619 -7.18 -10.04 -1.24
CA VAL A 619 -7.83 -8.80 -0.74
C VAL A 619 -9.37 -8.89 -0.68
N SER A 620 -10.00 -9.89 -1.30
CA SER A 620 -11.46 -10.06 -1.32
C SER A 620 -11.94 -11.35 -0.63
N VAL A 621 -11.90 -12.48 -1.35
CA VAL A 621 -12.47 -13.77 -0.95
C VAL A 621 -11.84 -14.31 0.34
N GLU A 622 -10.52 -14.20 0.49
CA GLU A 622 -9.82 -14.70 1.68
C GLU A 622 -10.10 -13.87 2.94
N ARG A 623 -10.56 -12.63 2.77
CA ARG A 623 -11.05 -11.72 3.82
C ARG A 623 -12.56 -11.83 4.08
N GLY A 624 -13.28 -12.61 3.28
CA GLY A 624 -14.71 -12.90 3.45
C GLY A 624 -15.66 -12.08 2.58
N HIS A 625 -15.14 -11.27 1.65
CA HIS A 625 -15.96 -10.47 0.72
C HIS A 625 -16.36 -11.28 -0.52
N ASP A 626 -17.52 -10.98 -1.08
CA ASP A 626 -18.05 -11.61 -2.30
C ASP A 626 -17.77 -10.70 -3.52
N PRO A 627 -16.84 -11.03 -4.42
CA PRO A 627 -16.42 -10.11 -5.50
C PRO A 627 -17.56 -9.64 -6.43
N ARG A 628 -18.68 -10.35 -6.44
CA ARG A 628 -19.88 -10.00 -7.22
C ARG A 628 -20.60 -8.75 -6.72
N GLU A 629 -20.32 -8.34 -5.48
CA GLU A 629 -20.86 -7.12 -4.86
C GLU A 629 -20.01 -5.87 -5.15
N PHE A 630 -18.83 -6.04 -5.80
CA PHE A 630 -17.83 -4.99 -6.01
C PHE A 630 -17.69 -4.64 -7.51
N ALA A 631 -17.19 -3.44 -7.80
CA ALA A 631 -16.59 -3.11 -9.11
C ALA A 631 -15.06 -3.32 -9.07
N LEU A 632 -14.41 -3.53 -10.22
CA LEU A 632 -12.95 -3.50 -10.33
C LEU A 632 -12.51 -2.17 -10.94
N VAL A 633 -11.82 -1.30 -10.20
CA VAL A 633 -11.22 -0.09 -10.76
C VAL A 633 -9.81 -0.39 -11.23
N ALA A 634 -9.56 -0.23 -12.53
CA ALA A 634 -8.30 -0.58 -13.16
C ALA A 634 -7.54 0.65 -13.64
N PHE A 635 -6.30 0.79 -13.18
CA PHE A 635 -5.43 1.91 -13.47
C PHE A 635 -3.95 1.47 -13.52
N GLY A 636 -3.05 2.43 -13.64
CA GLY A 636 -1.70 2.20 -14.16
C GLY A 636 -1.71 1.94 -15.66
N GLY A 637 -0.55 2.05 -16.30
CA GLY A 637 -0.43 1.91 -17.76
C GLY A 637 -0.81 0.52 -18.30
N ALA A 638 -0.75 -0.53 -17.48
CA ALA A 638 -1.03 -1.92 -17.88
C ALA A 638 -2.29 -2.53 -17.24
N GLY A 639 -2.88 -1.92 -16.20
CA GLY A 639 -4.07 -2.48 -15.51
C GLY A 639 -5.25 -2.74 -16.45
N PRO A 640 -5.66 -1.76 -17.27
CA PRO A 640 -6.78 -1.91 -18.21
C PRO A 640 -6.58 -2.96 -19.33
N LEU A 641 -5.35 -3.44 -19.57
CA LEU A 641 -5.07 -4.55 -20.48
C LEU A 641 -5.49 -5.92 -19.91
N HIS A 642 -5.57 -6.03 -18.58
CA HIS A 642 -5.78 -7.29 -17.87
C HIS A 642 -7.12 -7.31 -17.12
N ALA A 643 -7.58 -6.18 -16.60
CA ALA A 643 -8.74 -6.08 -15.73
C ALA A 643 -10.04 -6.68 -16.31
N PRO A 644 -10.44 -6.47 -17.59
CA PRO A 644 -11.64 -7.12 -18.15
C PRO A 644 -11.54 -8.64 -18.21
N THR A 645 -10.33 -9.22 -18.26
CA THR A 645 -10.13 -10.68 -18.15
C THR A 645 -10.24 -11.15 -16.70
N LEU A 646 -9.58 -10.44 -15.79
CA LEU A 646 -9.51 -10.79 -14.35
C LEU A 646 -10.88 -10.66 -13.67
N ALA A 647 -11.62 -9.60 -13.97
CA ALA A 647 -12.96 -9.39 -13.45
C ALA A 647 -13.90 -10.54 -13.85
N ALA A 648 -13.88 -10.96 -15.12
CA ALA A 648 -14.64 -12.11 -15.60
C ALA A 648 -14.19 -13.46 -14.97
N GLU A 649 -12.91 -13.64 -14.62
CA GLU A 649 -12.43 -14.83 -13.89
C GLU A 649 -12.88 -14.85 -12.41
N LEU A 650 -13.20 -13.69 -11.85
CA LEU A 650 -13.56 -13.47 -10.45
C LEU A 650 -15.07 -13.26 -10.24
N ASP A 651 -15.88 -13.45 -11.29
CA ASP A 651 -17.32 -13.14 -11.33
C ASP A 651 -17.66 -11.65 -11.02
N VAL A 652 -16.69 -10.73 -11.13
CA VAL A 652 -16.92 -9.29 -10.95
C VAL A 652 -17.69 -8.74 -12.16
N PRO A 653 -18.87 -8.12 -11.96
CA PRO A 653 -19.77 -7.77 -13.08
C PRO A 653 -19.35 -6.50 -13.84
N THR A 654 -18.48 -5.66 -13.28
CA THR A 654 -18.18 -4.34 -13.83
C THR A 654 -16.73 -3.94 -13.60
N VAL A 655 -16.07 -3.44 -14.65
CA VAL A 655 -14.74 -2.81 -14.56
C VAL A 655 -14.89 -1.31 -14.85
N LEU A 656 -14.27 -0.48 -14.04
CA LEU A 656 -14.16 0.96 -14.25
C LEU A 656 -12.72 1.28 -14.69
N VAL A 657 -12.57 1.94 -15.83
CA VAL A 657 -11.27 2.48 -16.28
C VAL A 657 -11.37 4.00 -16.36
N PRO A 658 -10.76 4.75 -15.42
CA PRO A 658 -10.77 6.20 -15.42
C PRO A 658 -10.23 6.82 -16.73
N ARG A 659 -10.51 8.10 -16.97
CA ARG A 659 -9.91 8.82 -18.11
C ARG A 659 -8.38 8.94 -17.94
N THR A 660 -7.94 9.34 -16.75
CA THR A 660 -6.53 9.52 -16.35
C THR A 660 -5.93 8.23 -15.75
N ALA A 661 -6.23 7.08 -16.35
CA ALA A 661 -5.87 5.78 -15.75
C ALA A 661 -4.36 5.58 -15.56
N GLY A 662 -3.49 6.22 -16.35
CA GLY A 662 -2.03 6.08 -16.16
C GLY A 662 -1.39 7.14 -15.25
N ALA A 663 -2.19 8.04 -14.67
CA ALA A 663 -1.78 9.05 -13.69
C ALA A 663 -2.80 9.20 -12.52
N LEU A 664 -3.59 8.15 -12.24
CA LEU A 664 -4.68 8.21 -11.26
C LEU A 664 -4.18 8.53 -9.84
N SER A 665 -2.98 8.05 -9.47
CA SER A 665 -2.35 8.37 -8.19
C SER A 665 -2.11 9.87 -8.04
N ALA A 666 -1.60 10.54 -9.07
CA ALA A 666 -1.39 11.99 -9.06
C ALA A 666 -2.72 12.79 -9.01
N LEU A 667 -3.81 12.28 -9.60
CA LEU A 667 -5.15 12.83 -9.39
C LEU A 667 -5.64 12.60 -7.95
N GLY A 668 -5.35 11.43 -7.37
CA GLY A 668 -5.63 11.09 -5.98
C GLY A 668 -5.02 12.08 -4.98
N LEU A 669 -3.83 12.61 -5.27
CA LEU A 669 -3.20 13.66 -4.45
C LEU A 669 -4.04 14.96 -4.40
N LEU A 670 -4.77 15.30 -5.47
CA LEU A 670 -5.53 16.54 -5.60
C LEU A 670 -6.90 16.54 -4.92
N ILE A 671 -7.41 15.35 -4.60
CA ILE A 671 -8.76 15.11 -4.09
C ILE A 671 -8.76 14.53 -2.67
N SER A 672 -7.58 14.18 -2.14
CA SER A 672 -7.43 13.61 -0.80
C SER A 672 -7.49 14.71 0.26
N ASP A 673 -8.15 14.39 1.37
CA ASP A 673 -8.31 15.30 2.49
C ASP A 673 -7.04 15.40 3.33
N VAL A 674 -6.91 16.49 4.08
CA VAL A 674 -5.88 16.59 5.13
C VAL A 674 -6.22 15.59 6.24
N GLY A 675 -5.28 14.75 6.65
CA GLY A 675 -5.55 13.61 7.53
C GLY A 675 -4.52 13.46 8.64
N TYR A 676 -5.01 13.32 9.88
CA TYR A 676 -4.17 13.05 11.04
C TYR A 676 -4.77 11.95 11.92
N ASP A 677 -3.98 10.89 12.11
CA ASP A 677 -4.31 9.75 12.98
C ASP A 677 -3.63 9.87 14.33
N TYR A 678 -4.42 9.78 15.40
CA TYR A 678 -3.92 9.68 16.76
C TYR A 678 -4.42 8.40 17.42
N SER A 679 -3.56 7.78 18.23
CA SER A 679 -3.94 6.65 19.07
C SER A 679 -3.45 6.83 20.51
N GLN A 680 -4.10 6.14 21.43
CA GLN A 680 -3.69 6.07 22.84
C GLN A 680 -4.09 4.70 23.39
N SER A 681 -3.12 3.81 23.58
CA SER A 681 -3.38 2.54 24.26
C SER A 681 -3.71 2.76 25.74
N MET A 682 -4.89 2.31 26.16
CA MET A 682 -5.37 2.33 27.55
C MET A 682 -5.94 0.95 27.90
N VAL A 683 -5.07 -0.03 28.14
CA VAL A 683 -5.51 -1.42 28.33
C VAL A 683 -6.20 -1.61 29.68
N ARG A 684 -7.53 -1.77 29.68
CA ARG A 684 -8.39 -1.78 30.87
C ARG A 684 -9.57 -2.76 30.71
N PRO A 685 -10.00 -3.45 31.78
CA PRO A 685 -11.30 -4.15 31.78
C PRO A 685 -12.43 -3.17 31.47
N TRP A 686 -13.31 -3.50 30.54
CA TRP A 686 -14.37 -2.61 30.05
C TRP A 686 -15.36 -2.21 31.15
N ASP A 687 -15.65 -3.12 32.09
CA ASP A 687 -16.50 -2.87 33.26
C ASP A 687 -15.88 -1.89 34.28
N ALA A 688 -14.58 -1.60 34.15
CA ALA A 688 -13.84 -0.63 34.93
C ALA A 688 -13.50 0.66 34.16
N VAL A 689 -13.95 0.78 32.89
CA VAL A 689 -13.79 2.01 32.10
C VAL A 689 -14.84 3.02 32.51
N ASP A 690 -14.38 4.15 33.03
CA ASP A 690 -15.22 5.29 33.39
C ASP A 690 -15.44 6.21 32.18
N PRO A 691 -16.69 6.62 31.85
CA PRO A 691 -16.96 7.46 30.69
C PRO A 691 -16.24 8.82 30.69
N GLU A 692 -16.02 9.43 31.87
CA GLU A 692 -15.30 10.71 31.99
C GLU A 692 -13.81 10.55 31.61
N THR A 693 -13.21 9.40 31.90
CA THR A 693 -11.86 9.05 31.47
C THR A 693 -11.75 8.95 29.94
N VAL A 694 -12.69 8.26 29.28
CA VAL A 694 -12.73 8.13 27.81
C VAL A 694 -13.04 9.47 27.14
N ALA A 695 -13.95 10.26 27.72
CA ALA A 695 -14.26 11.60 27.25
C ALA A 695 -13.04 12.53 27.32
N THR A 696 -12.25 12.44 28.39
CA THR A 696 -11.02 13.23 28.57
C THR A 696 -9.98 12.87 27.54
N ALA A 697 -9.69 11.58 27.34
CA ALA A 697 -8.74 11.11 26.33
C ALA A 697 -9.12 11.61 24.93
N PHE A 698 -10.39 11.46 24.52
CA PHE A 698 -10.85 12.00 23.22
C PHE A 698 -10.81 13.53 23.14
N ALA A 699 -10.94 14.26 24.25
CA ALA A 699 -10.80 15.71 24.26
C ALA A 699 -9.33 16.15 24.10
N GLU A 700 -8.38 15.40 24.66
CA GLU A 700 -6.94 15.61 24.48
C GLU A 700 -6.52 15.34 23.02
N LEU A 701 -6.83 14.14 22.49
CA LEU A 701 -6.54 13.80 21.09
C LEU A 701 -7.21 14.79 20.11
N ARG A 702 -8.41 15.27 20.42
CA ARG A 702 -9.12 16.25 19.59
C ARG A 702 -8.48 17.64 19.64
N ALA A 703 -7.90 18.04 20.77
CA ALA A 703 -7.17 19.30 20.84
C ALA A 703 -5.93 19.26 19.93
N GLU A 704 -5.19 18.14 19.96
CA GLU A 704 -4.04 17.91 19.06
C GLU A 704 -4.48 17.97 17.59
N GLY A 705 -5.56 17.28 17.21
CA GLY A 705 -6.13 17.33 15.86
C GLY A 705 -6.68 18.70 15.42
N ASP A 706 -7.30 19.47 16.32
CA ASP A 706 -7.79 20.82 15.99
C ASP A 706 -6.64 21.84 15.85
N ASP A 707 -5.52 21.61 16.55
CA ASP A 707 -4.30 22.42 16.45
C ASP A 707 -3.50 22.08 15.16
N GLU A 708 -3.30 20.80 14.81
CA GLU A 708 -2.62 20.43 13.54
C GLU A 708 -3.43 20.88 12.31
N LEU A 709 -4.76 20.62 12.28
CA LEU A 709 -5.63 21.15 11.21
C LEU A 709 -5.72 22.69 11.19
N ALA A 710 -5.42 23.37 12.30
CA ALA A 710 -5.31 24.84 12.31
C ALA A 710 -3.97 25.35 11.78
N ALA A 711 -2.87 24.63 11.98
CA ALA A 711 -1.59 24.96 11.39
C ALA A 711 -1.61 24.83 9.86
N GLU A 712 -2.45 23.93 9.33
CA GLU A 712 -2.68 23.75 7.90
C GLU A 712 -3.74 24.69 7.26
N ASP A 713 -4.17 25.73 7.98
CA ASP A 713 -5.19 26.71 7.54
C ASP A 713 -6.60 26.12 7.21
N VAL A 714 -6.90 24.89 7.63
CA VAL A 714 -8.20 24.24 7.36
C VAL A 714 -9.33 24.97 8.12
N PRO A 715 -10.40 25.46 7.44
CA PRO A 715 -11.54 26.11 8.09
C PRO A 715 -12.24 25.19 9.09
N ARG A 716 -12.72 25.74 10.22
CA ARG A 716 -13.30 24.94 11.32
C ARG A 716 -14.55 24.17 10.90
N GLU A 717 -15.31 24.70 9.96
CA GLU A 717 -16.46 24.08 9.32
C GLU A 717 -16.12 22.84 8.47
N ASN A 718 -14.87 22.71 8.01
CA ASN A 718 -14.37 21.58 7.22
C ASN A 718 -13.58 20.57 8.09
N ARG A 719 -13.57 20.71 9.43
CA ARG A 719 -12.85 19.79 10.33
C ARG A 719 -13.78 18.73 10.90
N GLU A 720 -13.58 17.50 10.46
CA GLU A 720 -14.29 16.32 10.93
C GLU A 720 -13.40 15.49 11.87
N PHE A 721 -14.05 14.76 12.79
CA PHE A 721 -13.37 14.06 13.89
C PHE A 721 -14.08 12.74 14.16
N GLU A 722 -13.48 11.64 13.72
CA GLU A 722 -14.01 10.30 13.95
C GLU A 722 -13.35 9.64 15.16
N ARG A 723 -14.16 9.01 16.01
CA ARG A 723 -13.71 8.36 17.24
C ARG A 723 -13.91 6.86 17.13
N VAL A 724 -12.86 6.10 17.41
CA VAL A 724 -12.85 4.64 17.37
C VAL A 724 -12.26 4.09 18.68
N ALA A 725 -12.80 2.97 19.16
CA ALA A 725 -12.23 2.21 20.27
C ALA A 725 -11.93 0.77 19.82
N ASP A 726 -10.69 0.34 20.05
CA ASP A 726 -10.26 -1.04 19.82
C ASP A 726 -10.59 -1.88 21.06
N LEU A 727 -11.52 -2.83 20.90
CA LEU A 727 -12.00 -3.71 21.97
C LEU A 727 -11.67 -5.17 21.68
N ARG A 728 -11.49 -5.98 22.72
CA ARG A 728 -11.28 -7.43 22.61
C ARG A 728 -11.90 -8.21 23.76
N TYR A 729 -12.10 -9.51 23.60
CA TYR A 729 -12.34 -10.39 24.75
C TYR A 729 -11.05 -10.57 25.58
N ALA A 730 -11.18 -10.75 26.89
CA ALA A 730 -10.05 -10.88 27.80
C ALA A 730 -9.16 -12.09 27.43
N GLY A 731 -7.86 -11.86 27.32
CA GLY A 731 -6.89 -12.89 26.89
C GLY A 731 -6.83 -13.16 25.39
N GLN A 732 -7.63 -12.48 24.57
CA GLN A 732 -7.49 -12.47 23.11
C GLN A 732 -6.24 -11.67 22.69
N SER A 733 -5.56 -12.10 21.61
CA SER A 733 -4.35 -11.45 21.10
C SER A 733 -4.61 -10.41 20.00
N PHE A 734 -5.84 -10.33 19.52
CA PHE A 734 -6.31 -9.40 18.48
C PHE A 734 -7.53 -8.64 18.97
N ASP A 735 -7.77 -7.50 18.36
CA ASP A 735 -8.76 -6.50 18.75
C ASP A 735 -9.66 -6.16 17.56
N VAL A 736 -10.79 -5.51 17.85
CA VAL A 736 -11.82 -5.13 16.89
C VAL A 736 -12.11 -3.65 17.09
N SER A 737 -11.85 -2.86 16.05
CA SER A 737 -12.12 -1.43 16.02
C SER A 737 -13.62 -1.15 15.93
N VAL A 738 -14.13 -0.31 16.83
CA VAL A 738 -15.54 0.05 16.95
C VAL A 738 -15.73 1.58 16.90
N PRO A 739 -16.33 2.12 15.83
CA PRO A 739 -16.70 3.52 15.76
C PRO A 739 -17.72 3.90 16.84
N LEU A 740 -17.41 4.98 17.56
CA LEU A 740 -18.27 5.53 18.58
C LEU A 740 -19.45 6.28 17.94
N PRO A 741 -20.63 6.33 18.58
CA PRO A 741 -21.70 7.25 18.16
C PRO A 741 -21.23 8.70 18.28
N ALA A 742 -21.81 9.60 17.48
CA ALA A 742 -21.63 11.05 17.64
C ALA A 742 -22.29 11.54 18.95
N GLY A 743 -21.71 12.57 19.59
CA GLY A 743 -22.21 13.16 20.84
C GLY A 743 -21.28 12.98 22.05
N GLU A 744 -21.84 13.18 23.24
CA GLU A 744 -21.12 13.01 24.52
C GLU A 744 -20.78 11.53 24.78
N VAL A 745 -19.67 11.26 25.48
CA VAL A 745 -19.32 9.91 25.90
C VAL A 745 -19.90 9.68 27.29
N ASP A 746 -21.13 9.16 27.33
CA ASP A 746 -21.85 8.81 28.56
C ASP A 746 -21.99 7.28 28.72
N ALA A 747 -22.73 6.85 29.74
CA ALA A 747 -22.94 5.43 30.02
C ALA A 747 -23.76 4.71 28.94
N ASP A 748 -24.65 5.42 28.22
CA ASP A 748 -25.43 4.83 27.12
C ASP A 748 -24.54 4.67 25.87
N ALA A 749 -23.62 5.61 25.62
CA ALA A 749 -22.59 5.49 24.58
C ALA A 749 -21.65 4.31 24.82
N ILE A 750 -21.17 4.11 26.06
CA ILE A 750 -20.35 2.95 26.45
C ILE A 750 -21.09 1.63 26.20
N ALA A 751 -22.35 1.51 26.62
CA ALA A 751 -23.16 0.30 26.38
C ALA A 751 -23.43 0.04 24.88
N GLU A 752 -23.58 1.09 24.08
CA GLU A 752 -23.74 1.00 22.62
C GLU A 752 -22.46 0.55 21.91
N ILE A 753 -21.28 0.99 22.38
CA ILE A 753 -19.98 0.53 21.85
C ILE A 753 -19.78 -0.97 22.14
N GLU A 754 -20.10 -1.43 23.34
CA GLU A 754 -20.05 -2.86 23.70
C GLU A 754 -20.97 -3.72 22.82
N ARG A 755 -22.20 -3.25 22.59
CA ARG A 755 -23.15 -3.90 21.67
C ARG A 755 -22.58 -4.00 20.24
N ARG A 756 -22.00 -2.90 19.72
CA ARG A 756 -21.37 -2.86 18.40
C ARG A 756 -20.14 -3.77 18.30
N PHE A 757 -19.36 -3.90 19.37
CA PHE A 757 -18.22 -4.83 19.43
C PHE A 757 -18.67 -6.27 19.18
N HIS A 758 -19.70 -6.75 19.90
CA HIS A 758 -20.21 -8.11 19.69
C HIS A 758 -20.76 -8.31 18.26
N GLU A 759 -21.45 -7.32 17.69
CA GLU A 759 -21.96 -7.38 16.31
C GLU A 759 -20.84 -7.41 15.27
N ARG A 760 -19.79 -6.58 15.42
CA ARG A 760 -18.62 -6.60 14.54
C ARG A 760 -17.82 -7.91 14.68
N HIS A 761 -17.73 -8.45 15.89
CA HIS A 761 -17.07 -9.73 16.14
C HIS A 761 -17.83 -10.90 15.49
N GLU A 762 -19.17 -10.92 15.59
CA GLU A 762 -20.03 -11.90 14.91
C GLU A 762 -19.89 -11.80 13.38
N ALA A 763 -19.87 -10.58 12.83
CA ALA A 763 -19.69 -10.36 11.39
C ALA A 763 -18.31 -10.83 10.89
N ARG A 764 -17.23 -10.48 11.58
CA ARG A 764 -15.84 -10.79 11.16
C ARG A 764 -15.43 -12.24 11.42
N TYR A 765 -15.90 -12.86 12.49
CA TYR A 765 -15.45 -14.19 12.93
C TYR A 765 -16.55 -15.26 12.99
N GLY A 766 -17.79 -14.94 12.61
CA GLY A 766 -18.92 -15.87 12.60
C GLY A 766 -19.37 -16.35 13.98
N HIS A 767 -18.98 -15.63 15.05
CA HIS A 767 -19.39 -15.88 16.43
C HIS A 767 -19.12 -14.66 17.33
N SER A 768 -19.79 -14.59 18.47
CA SER A 768 -19.60 -13.61 19.54
C SER A 768 -19.93 -14.26 20.89
N ASP A 769 -19.35 -13.76 22.00
CA ASP A 769 -19.65 -14.25 23.35
C ASP A 769 -19.93 -13.10 24.33
N PRO A 770 -21.21 -12.68 24.47
CA PRO A 770 -21.61 -11.63 25.41
C PRO A 770 -21.49 -11.98 26.90
N GLU A 771 -21.02 -13.19 27.27
CA GLU A 771 -20.71 -13.54 28.67
C GLU A 771 -19.21 -13.42 29.00
N GLU A 772 -18.33 -13.32 27.99
CA GLU A 772 -16.88 -13.20 28.18
C GLU A 772 -16.46 -11.73 28.43
N PRO A 773 -15.59 -11.42 29.42
CA PRO A 773 -15.21 -10.05 29.72
C PRO A 773 -14.53 -9.33 28.54
N VAL A 774 -14.89 -8.07 28.33
CA VAL A 774 -14.29 -7.20 27.32
C VAL A 774 -13.14 -6.37 27.94
N GLU A 775 -12.09 -6.12 27.17
CA GLU A 775 -11.02 -5.16 27.47
C GLU A 775 -11.03 -4.04 26.43
N LEU A 776 -10.94 -2.79 26.88
CA LEU A 776 -10.44 -1.69 26.06
C LEU A 776 -8.95 -1.91 25.81
N VAL A 777 -8.50 -1.68 24.57
CA VAL A 777 -7.09 -1.74 24.18
C VAL A 777 -6.55 -0.36 23.85
N THR A 778 -7.17 0.31 22.87
CA THR A 778 -6.72 1.59 22.32
C THR A 778 -7.91 2.48 21.98
N LEU A 779 -7.78 3.78 22.24
CA LEU A 779 -8.67 4.81 21.69
C LEU A 779 -7.96 5.43 20.48
N ARG A 780 -8.69 5.64 19.37
CA ARG A 780 -8.18 6.26 18.15
C ARG A 780 -9.05 7.44 17.73
N LEU A 781 -8.42 8.51 17.27
CA LEU A 781 -9.07 9.66 16.67
C LEU A 781 -8.52 9.87 15.27
N HIS A 782 -9.40 9.94 14.28
CA HIS A 782 -9.09 10.39 12.93
C HIS A 782 -9.56 11.84 12.82
N ALA A 783 -8.64 12.77 12.60
CA ALA A 783 -8.95 14.18 12.36
C ALA A 783 -8.79 14.46 10.85
N ARG A 784 -9.88 14.89 10.21
CA ARG A 784 -9.97 15.05 8.75
C ARG A 784 -10.29 16.50 8.41
N GLY A 785 -9.46 17.12 7.61
CA GLY A 785 -9.70 18.44 7.02
C GLY A 785 -10.22 18.28 5.60
N VAL A 786 -11.53 18.43 5.42
CA VAL A 786 -12.20 18.23 4.14
C VAL A 786 -11.74 19.28 3.14
N VAL A 787 -11.09 18.80 2.08
CA VAL A 787 -10.63 19.55 0.93
C VAL A 787 -11.72 19.49 -0.13
N ASP A 788 -12.23 20.65 -0.56
CA ASP A 788 -13.13 20.70 -1.71
C ASP A 788 -12.45 20.04 -2.92
N SER A 789 -13.01 18.95 -3.46
CA SER A 789 -12.47 18.33 -4.67
C SER A 789 -12.50 19.36 -5.82
N PRO A 790 -11.48 19.39 -6.70
CA PRO A 790 -11.50 20.28 -7.85
C PRO A 790 -12.71 19.93 -8.74
N GLU A 791 -13.43 20.96 -9.20
CA GLU A 791 -14.40 20.75 -10.28
C GLU A 791 -13.64 20.29 -11.53
N THR A 792 -14.15 19.26 -12.21
CA THR A 792 -13.55 18.70 -13.44
C THR A 792 -14.56 18.74 -14.58
N ALA A 793 -14.09 19.07 -15.77
CA ALA A 793 -14.91 19.20 -16.96
C ALA A 793 -15.35 17.82 -17.47
N THR A 794 -16.66 17.64 -17.62
CA THR A 794 -17.24 16.44 -18.25
C THR A 794 -16.84 16.33 -19.71
N VAL A 795 -16.63 15.11 -20.20
CA VAL A 795 -16.36 14.82 -21.61
C VAL A 795 -17.57 15.23 -22.48
N GLY A 796 -17.29 15.75 -23.67
CA GLY A 796 -18.33 16.16 -24.62
C GLY A 796 -19.19 14.99 -25.09
N ALA A 797 -20.50 15.23 -25.24
CA ALA A 797 -21.44 14.28 -25.84
C ALA A 797 -21.64 14.50 -27.36
N ASP A 798 -20.82 15.36 -27.98
CA ASP A 798 -20.86 15.65 -29.42
C ASP A 798 -20.02 14.63 -30.19
N GLY A 799 -20.59 14.06 -31.26
CA GLY A 799 -19.95 13.05 -32.10
C GLY A 799 -20.65 11.69 -32.04
N THR A 800 -20.02 10.65 -32.59
CA THR A 800 -20.47 9.26 -32.50
C THR A 800 -19.30 8.32 -32.22
N VAL A 801 -19.58 7.13 -31.71
CA VAL A 801 -18.56 6.11 -31.46
C VAL A 801 -17.83 5.69 -32.76
N ASP A 802 -18.52 5.72 -33.91
CA ASP A 802 -17.91 5.48 -35.23
C ASP A 802 -16.87 6.56 -35.61
N ASP A 803 -17.01 7.80 -35.13
CA ASP A 803 -16.06 8.89 -35.39
C ASP A 803 -14.74 8.72 -34.59
N ALA A 804 -14.79 7.95 -33.49
CA ALA A 804 -13.63 7.65 -32.66
C ALA A 804 -12.82 6.42 -33.14
N VAL A 805 -13.25 5.72 -34.21
CA VAL A 805 -12.49 4.58 -34.77
C VAL A 805 -11.28 5.10 -35.53
N ALA A 806 -10.10 5.05 -34.89
CA ALA A 806 -8.83 5.45 -35.50
C ALA A 806 -8.39 4.46 -36.58
N GLU A 807 -8.46 3.15 -36.28
CA GLU A 807 -8.13 2.09 -37.22
C GLU A 807 -8.87 0.76 -36.93
N ARG A 808 -8.52 -0.27 -37.68
CA ARG A 808 -8.90 -1.67 -37.41
C ARG A 808 -7.68 -2.56 -37.59
N ARG A 809 -7.39 -3.42 -36.61
CA ARG A 809 -6.28 -4.38 -36.68
C ARG A 809 -6.72 -5.77 -36.21
N GLU A 810 -5.91 -6.76 -36.55
CA GLU A 810 -6.11 -8.13 -36.10
C GLU A 810 -5.67 -8.24 -34.63
N VAL A 811 -6.61 -8.60 -33.76
CA VAL A 811 -6.40 -8.79 -32.31
C VAL A 811 -6.77 -10.21 -31.94
N SER A 812 -5.88 -10.91 -31.24
CA SER A 812 -6.06 -12.33 -30.89
C SER A 812 -6.53 -12.50 -29.45
N PHE A 813 -7.51 -13.38 -29.25
CA PHE A 813 -8.04 -13.80 -27.95
C PHE A 813 -8.18 -15.33 -27.93
N ASP A 814 -7.54 -16.00 -26.96
CA ASP A 814 -7.69 -17.45 -26.75
C ASP A 814 -7.33 -18.32 -27.98
N GLY A 815 -6.54 -17.78 -28.92
CA GLY A 815 -6.15 -18.39 -30.19
C GLY A 815 -7.05 -18.04 -31.39
N ASP A 816 -8.17 -17.36 -31.18
CA ASP A 816 -9.03 -16.83 -32.25
C ASP A 816 -8.66 -15.38 -32.59
N ALA A 817 -8.46 -15.10 -33.89
CA ALA A 817 -8.11 -13.78 -34.41
C ALA A 817 -9.35 -12.99 -34.85
N HIS A 818 -9.43 -11.73 -34.44
CA HIS A 818 -10.57 -10.83 -34.70
C HIS A 818 -10.11 -9.53 -35.37
N ASP A 819 -10.80 -9.11 -36.43
CA ASP A 819 -10.69 -7.74 -36.97
C ASP A 819 -11.43 -6.80 -36.01
N ALA A 820 -10.70 -6.15 -35.10
CA ALA A 820 -11.27 -5.33 -34.03
C ALA A 820 -11.14 -3.82 -34.36
N PRO A 821 -12.15 -2.99 -34.03
CA PRO A 821 -12.00 -1.54 -34.03
C PRO A 821 -11.03 -1.10 -32.94
N ILE A 822 -10.19 -0.13 -33.27
CA ILE A 822 -9.29 0.54 -32.34
C ILE A 822 -9.80 1.97 -32.17
N TYR A 823 -10.24 2.29 -30.97
CA TYR A 823 -10.85 3.56 -30.61
C TYR A 823 -9.80 4.51 -30.03
N ASP A 824 -9.81 5.76 -30.50
CA ASP A 824 -9.09 6.86 -29.86
C ASP A 824 -9.83 7.28 -28.58
N ARG A 825 -9.13 7.17 -27.44
CA ARG A 825 -9.68 7.45 -26.10
C ARG A 825 -10.20 8.87 -25.94
N ASP A 826 -9.56 9.86 -26.57
CA ASP A 826 -9.87 11.28 -26.39
C ASP A 826 -11.00 11.77 -27.30
N VAL A 827 -11.37 10.99 -28.31
CA VAL A 827 -12.45 11.30 -29.26
C VAL A 827 -13.77 10.57 -28.90
N LEU A 828 -13.73 9.61 -27.97
CA LEU A 828 -14.92 8.88 -27.52
C LEU A 828 -15.93 9.80 -26.80
N PRO A 829 -17.18 9.94 -27.30
CA PRO A 829 -18.16 10.83 -26.71
C PRO A 829 -18.79 10.23 -25.44
N ALA A 830 -19.15 11.10 -24.48
CA ALA A 830 -19.91 10.71 -23.30
C ALA A 830 -21.26 10.07 -23.68
N GLY A 831 -21.59 8.94 -23.05
CA GLY A 831 -22.74 8.10 -23.40
C GLY A 831 -22.54 7.22 -24.64
N GLY A 832 -21.34 7.16 -25.21
CA GLY A 832 -21.01 6.23 -26.30
C GLY A 832 -20.97 4.78 -25.81
N GLU A 833 -21.69 3.89 -26.49
CA GLU A 833 -21.79 2.45 -26.20
C GLU A 833 -21.14 1.61 -27.33
N PHE A 834 -20.39 0.56 -26.99
CA PHE A 834 -19.81 -0.38 -27.96
C PHE A 834 -19.54 -1.78 -27.38
N ASP A 835 -19.54 -2.78 -28.27
CA ASP A 835 -19.29 -4.20 -27.94
C ASP A 835 -17.83 -4.60 -28.25
N GLY A 836 -17.29 -5.55 -27.46
CA GLY A 836 -16.05 -6.24 -27.75
C GLY A 836 -16.21 -7.39 -28.77
N PRO A 837 -15.14 -7.82 -29.48
CA PRO A 837 -13.75 -7.44 -29.27
C PRO A 837 -13.42 -6.05 -29.78
N ALA A 838 -12.77 -5.24 -28.95
CA ALA A 838 -12.36 -3.88 -29.23
C ALA A 838 -11.13 -3.50 -28.40
N VAL A 839 -10.37 -2.51 -28.86
CA VAL A 839 -9.30 -1.88 -28.07
C VAL A 839 -9.57 -0.38 -28.01
N VAL A 840 -9.35 0.23 -26.86
CA VAL A 840 -9.35 1.69 -26.70
C VAL A 840 -7.94 2.14 -26.34
N GLU A 841 -7.30 2.91 -27.22
CA GLU A 841 -5.95 3.43 -27.02
C GLU A 841 -6.02 4.88 -26.58
N GLY A 842 -5.44 5.18 -25.42
CA GLY A 842 -5.17 6.55 -24.96
C GLY A 842 -3.67 6.77 -24.79
N PRO A 843 -3.25 8.03 -24.56
CA PRO A 843 -1.83 8.39 -24.44
C PRO A 843 -1.13 7.71 -23.24
N GLU A 844 -1.89 7.36 -22.20
CA GLU A 844 -1.37 6.83 -20.93
C GLU A 844 -1.56 5.32 -20.73
N SER A 845 -2.61 4.74 -21.35
CA SER A 845 -3.05 3.36 -21.09
C SER A 845 -3.88 2.83 -22.26
N THR A 846 -4.05 1.51 -22.31
CA THR A 846 -4.83 0.84 -23.35
C THR A 846 -5.81 -0.15 -22.72
N VAL A 847 -7.09 -0.06 -23.11
CA VAL A 847 -8.18 -0.91 -22.60
C VAL A 847 -8.51 -1.98 -23.62
N VAL A 848 -8.61 -3.24 -23.19
CA VAL A 848 -8.88 -4.38 -24.07
C VAL A 848 -10.20 -5.04 -23.70
N LEU A 849 -11.21 -4.91 -24.57
CA LEU A 849 -12.51 -5.58 -24.43
C LEU A 849 -12.47 -6.91 -25.17
N ARG A 850 -12.85 -7.99 -24.48
CA ARG A 850 -12.94 -9.34 -25.07
C ARG A 850 -14.27 -9.53 -25.83
N PRO A 851 -14.36 -10.54 -26.72
CA PRO A 851 -15.63 -10.95 -27.30
C PRO A 851 -16.68 -11.25 -26.22
N GLY A 852 -17.86 -10.63 -26.32
CA GLY A 852 -18.96 -10.81 -25.36
C GLY A 852 -18.99 -9.84 -24.18
N GLN A 853 -18.04 -8.89 -24.12
CA GLN A 853 -18.06 -7.75 -23.20
C GLN A 853 -18.59 -6.50 -23.92
N SER A 854 -19.02 -5.49 -23.18
CA SER A 854 -19.45 -4.19 -23.73
C SER A 854 -19.00 -3.06 -22.83
N ALA A 855 -18.87 -1.85 -23.35
CA ALA A 855 -18.55 -0.67 -22.55
C ALA A 855 -19.45 0.52 -22.89
N VAL A 856 -19.60 1.40 -21.89
CA VAL A 856 -20.18 2.73 -22.03
C VAL A 856 -19.22 3.78 -21.45
N VAL A 857 -19.12 4.93 -22.10
CA VAL A 857 -18.38 6.10 -21.60
C VAL A 857 -19.30 6.92 -20.70
N ASP A 858 -18.91 7.17 -19.44
CA ASP A 858 -19.67 8.02 -18.52
C ASP A 858 -19.42 9.54 -18.78
N PRO A 859 -20.11 10.46 -18.09
CA PRO A 859 -19.91 11.91 -18.27
C PRO A 859 -18.50 12.40 -17.92
N ASP A 860 -17.78 11.72 -17.03
CA ASP A 860 -16.41 12.08 -16.64
C ASP A 860 -15.35 11.43 -17.55
N GLY A 861 -15.81 10.63 -18.52
CA GLY A 861 -14.99 9.91 -19.47
C GLY A 861 -14.55 8.52 -18.98
N THR A 862 -14.96 8.06 -17.81
CA THR A 862 -14.67 6.69 -17.33
C THR A 862 -15.30 5.67 -18.28
N LEU A 863 -14.54 4.63 -18.65
CA LEU A 863 -15.11 3.47 -19.35
C LEU A 863 -15.68 2.51 -18.31
N VAL A 864 -16.99 2.32 -18.35
CA VAL A 864 -17.72 1.34 -17.56
C VAL A 864 -17.90 0.10 -18.43
N VAL A 865 -17.11 -0.94 -18.17
CA VAL A 865 -17.12 -2.21 -18.91
C VAL A 865 -18.01 -3.22 -18.20
N ASP A 866 -19.03 -3.72 -18.89
CA ASP A 866 -19.79 -4.91 -18.47
C ASP A 866 -19.01 -6.17 -18.88
N THR A 867 -18.75 -7.05 -17.91
CA THR A 867 -17.92 -8.24 -18.12
C THR A 867 -18.66 -9.41 -18.77
N GLY A 868 -19.98 -9.31 -18.94
CA GLY A 868 -20.84 -10.36 -19.48
C GLY A 868 -21.21 -11.46 -18.47
N VAL A 869 -20.93 -11.25 -17.17
CA VAL A 869 -21.24 -12.19 -16.09
C VAL A 869 -22.67 -11.97 -15.57
N ASP A 870 -23.44 -13.07 -15.40
CA ASP A 870 -24.78 -13.02 -14.81
C ASP A 870 -24.73 -12.56 -13.34
N ARG A 871 -25.39 -11.43 -13.01
CA ARG A 871 -25.59 -10.91 -11.65
C ARG A 871 -26.57 -11.77 -10.81
#